data_AF-A0A9E7ZVI5-F1
#
_entry.id   AF-A0A9E7ZVI5-F1
#
_cell.length_a   1.000
_cell.length_b   1.000
_cell.length_c   1.000
_cell.angle_alpha   90.00
_cell.angle_beta   90.00
_cell.angle_gamma   90.00
#
_symmetry.space_group_name_H-M   'P 1'
#
loop_
_entity.id
_entity.type
_entity.pdbx_description
1 polymer ?
#
loop_
_entity_poly.entity_id
_entity_poly.type
_entity_poly.pdbx_seq_one_letter_code
_entity_poly.pdbx_strand_id
1 'polypeptide(L)'
;MTSLETPPFSASSSWNTQVASDANFTKLAWPASTGYNYSVAWDSYSPSVYVASSSDPLVQVTYPPGWGYPGGTVSVHMPAAANGAAGTDGELIVIDGDVAYNFWQFKRTSTTTASAASFGQENIVTGDGWGSKSPFLSAGITAAGASQLGGLIVGDEVKDGAINHALQLAVDFSLAKPGAVGQAISSDGGSSSGIVQEGQHLAIPPGTPMPAGLSPLGQQVFKAMQQYGAYVIDVAGGTTNLRAQANAFDAATMTALWHDMGNITPLLQAVSGGTSGGTGTTPPVTTPPVVTDPPVTTPPTTTNPPTGTSPTQDTTAPTVQWVAANGPGVTNGTGTVRTGDTVTLTLKFNEAVNVSGTPTLSLNDNGTAKYVSGAGTDTLQFQYKVAAGENTADLAIKTYNLSGVKDLAGNAFNVSGAPYQPAGTLVVDTKTAAADTIAPKVQWVAANGPGLTNGAGTVRVGDTVTLTLKFSEAVTVNGTPTLSLNDKGTAKYVSGAGTDTLQFQYKVAAGENTSDLAIKTYNLSGVKDLAGNALSLSGAPYQPAGTLVVDTKTAAVGTTAPTVQWVAATGSKLQNGTGTVSAGDTVRLSVNFNQVMTVNGTPTLSLSSNGTAKYVGGAGTNTLQFDYKVQAGEKASDLEISGYNLNGVKDRAGNAVNVSGAPHQPAGTLTVRGTSAATTAVSQKTALATTTDIVAPAATATSTDPAAASQSTSNNWFGGRQSGGSDFSFGNRTTVAYPGAHDGGVGVSAAQGTAMSRLALLDQYAASSFATPASTTGGPLQGWLNNTAQTLAKPQA
;
A
#
# COMPACT_ATOMS: atom_id res chain seq x y z
N MET A 1 -11.51 -14.23 -1.40
CA MET A 1 -11.04 -13.60 -0.13
C MET A 1 -11.51 -12.14 -0.07
N THR A 2 -11.32 -11.42 1.04
CA THR A 2 -11.91 -10.07 1.25
C THR A 2 -10.92 -9.05 1.80
N SER A 3 -10.16 -9.46 2.80
CA SER A 3 -8.95 -8.82 3.34
C SER A 3 -7.74 -9.72 3.05
N LEU A 4 -6.53 -9.30 3.41
CA LEU A 4 -5.34 -10.15 3.45
C LEU A 4 -4.82 -10.34 4.89
N GLU A 5 -5.74 -10.43 5.86
CA GLU A 5 -5.44 -10.64 7.28
C GLU A 5 -4.97 -12.08 7.58
N THR A 6 -5.32 -13.05 6.72
CA THR A 6 -4.85 -14.45 6.82
C THR A 6 -3.73 -14.72 5.82
N PRO A 7 -2.64 -15.40 6.22
CA PRO A 7 -1.59 -15.83 5.30
C PRO A 7 -2.14 -16.61 4.09
N PRO A 8 -1.64 -16.36 2.87
CA PRO A 8 -2.05 -17.09 1.68
C PRO A 8 -1.51 -18.53 1.69
N PHE A 9 -2.07 -19.36 0.81
CA PHE A 9 -1.75 -20.77 0.59
C PHE A 9 -2.21 -21.72 1.70
N SER A 10 -2.13 -23.01 1.42
CA SER A 10 -2.52 -24.07 2.36
C SER A 10 -1.73 -23.97 3.68
N ALA A 11 -2.32 -24.45 4.78
CA ALA A 11 -1.63 -24.51 6.08
C ALA A 11 -0.38 -25.43 6.06
N SER A 12 -0.28 -26.33 5.09
CA SER A 12 0.88 -27.18 4.79
C SER A 12 1.92 -26.51 3.90
N SER A 13 1.68 -25.30 3.40
CA SER A 13 2.69 -24.52 2.68
C SER A 13 3.89 -24.26 3.58
N SER A 14 5.08 -24.31 3.00
CA SER A 14 6.32 -23.89 3.67
C SER A 14 6.31 -22.40 4.04
N TRP A 15 5.55 -21.56 3.35
CA TRP A 15 5.31 -20.18 3.76
C TRP A 15 4.60 -20.11 5.12
N ASN A 16 3.67 -21.04 5.41
CA ASN A 16 2.86 -21.05 6.63
C ASN A 16 3.39 -22.00 7.72
N THR A 17 4.49 -22.70 7.44
CA THR A 17 5.07 -23.70 8.35
C THR A 17 6.17 -23.06 9.19
N GLN A 18 6.11 -23.24 10.52
CA GLN A 18 7.14 -22.74 11.43
C GLN A 18 8.46 -23.52 11.27
N VAL A 19 9.58 -22.86 11.56
CA VAL A 19 10.90 -23.50 11.62
C VAL A 19 10.84 -24.59 12.69
N ALA A 20 11.15 -25.83 12.31
CA ALA A 20 11.06 -26.97 13.22
C ALA A 20 11.98 -26.78 14.44
N SER A 21 11.50 -27.17 15.63
CA SER A 21 12.25 -27.01 16.88
C SER A 21 13.56 -27.82 16.95
N ASP A 22 13.69 -28.84 16.09
CA ASP A 22 14.86 -29.70 15.89
C ASP A 22 15.68 -29.33 14.64
N ALA A 23 15.41 -28.18 14.00
CA ALA A 23 16.14 -27.71 12.84
C ALA A 23 17.58 -27.30 13.17
N ASN A 24 18.50 -27.54 12.22
CA ASN A 24 19.92 -27.21 12.33
C ASN A 24 20.20 -25.88 11.62
N PHE A 25 20.91 -24.99 12.28
CA PHE A 25 21.27 -23.66 11.79
C PHE A 25 22.74 -23.62 11.40
N THR A 26 23.02 -23.36 10.12
CA THR A 26 24.39 -23.17 9.62
C THR A 26 24.66 -21.69 9.38
N LYS A 27 25.61 -21.13 10.13
CA LYS A 27 25.96 -19.71 10.04
C LYS A 27 26.46 -19.34 8.64
N LEU A 28 25.90 -18.27 8.07
CA LEU A 28 26.29 -17.71 6.79
C LEU A 28 27.26 -16.53 6.99
N ALA A 29 28.14 -16.33 6.00
CA ALA A 29 29.11 -15.24 5.98
C ALA A 29 28.50 -13.98 5.34
N TRP A 30 27.43 -13.46 5.94
CA TRP A 30 26.82 -12.19 5.52
C TRP A 30 27.85 -11.05 5.54
N PRO A 31 27.91 -10.20 4.49
CA PRO A 31 28.66 -8.95 4.54
C PRO A 31 28.27 -8.11 5.75
N ALA A 32 29.22 -7.34 6.29
CA ALA A 32 28.89 -6.34 7.30
C ALA A 32 27.84 -5.35 6.74
N SER A 33 26.94 -4.87 7.61
CA SER A 33 25.98 -3.84 7.21
C SER A 33 26.73 -2.55 6.86
N THR A 34 26.45 -2.01 5.67
CA THR A 34 26.89 -0.68 5.23
C THR A 34 25.86 0.40 5.57
N GLY A 35 24.71 0.02 6.12
CA GLY A 35 23.51 0.85 6.23
C GLY A 35 22.65 0.89 4.96
N TYR A 36 23.09 0.26 3.85
CA TYR A 36 22.38 0.31 2.56
C TYR A 36 22.26 -1.07 1.87
N ASN A 37 23.16 -2.01 2.14
CA ASN A 37 23.18 -3.33 1.49
C ASN A 37 22.10 -4.31 1.97
N TYR A 38 21.36 -3.96 3.03
CA TYR A 38 20.20 -4.68 3.53
C TYR A 38 19.02 -3.73 3.59
N SER A 39 17.87 -4.12 3.04
CA SER A 39 16.76 -3.18 2.79
C SER A 39 15.40 -3.87 2.66
N VAL A 40 14.35 -3.08 2.43
CA VAL A 40 13.03 -3.50 1.98
C VAL A 40 12.68 -2.78 0.67
N ALA A 41 12.10 -3.49 -0.29
CA ALA A 41 11.48 -2.92 -1.48
C ALA A 41 9.97 -2.78 -1.26
N TRP A 42 9.41 -1.60 -1.53
CA TRP A 42 7.98 -1.29 -1.30
C TRP A 42 7.37 -0.30 -2.29
N ASP A 43 8.05 0.08 -3.36
CA ASP A 43 7.49 1.00 -4.37
C ASP A 43 7.91 0.51 -5.75
N SER A 44 9.08 0.95 -6.21
CA SER A 44 9.74 0.30 -7.33
C SER A 44 10.26 -1.08 -6.89
N TYR A 45 10.15 -2.08 -7.78
CA TYR A 45 10.65 -3.44 -7.56
C TYR A 45 9.95 -4.22 -6.42
N SER A 46 8.67 -3.95 -6.17
CA SER A 46 7.81 -4.74 -5.28
C SER A 46 6.37 -4.73 -5.80
N PRO A 47 5.56 -5.81 -5.66
CA PRO A 47 4.24 -5.86 -6.28
C PRO A 47 3.23 -4.93 -5.59
N SER A 48 2.42 -4.27 -6.41
CA SER A 48 1.12 -3.76 -5.94
C SER A 48 0.13 -4.91 -5.85
N VAL A 49 -0.68 -4.97 -4.80
CA VAL A 49 -1.65 -6.06 -4.56
C VAL A 49 -3.07 -5.52 -4.56
N TYR A 50 -3.98 -6.19 -5.27
CA TYR A 50 -5.39 -5.85 -5.34
C TYR A 50 -6.25 -7.10 -5.17
N VAL A 51 -7.25 -7.03 -4.29
CA VAL A 51 -8.32 -8.03 -4.20
C VAL A 51 -9.46 -7.62 -5.12
N ALA A 52 -9.89 -8.51 -6.00
CA ALA A 52 -10.95 -8.29 -6.97
C ALA A 52 -12.31 -8.81 -6.47
N SER A 53 -13.37 -8.24 -7.05
CA SER A 53 -14.75 -8.63 -6.85
C SER A 53 -15.39 -9.07 -8.17
N SER A 54 -16.46 -9.88 -8.09
CA SER A 54 -17.28 -10.23 -9.26
C SER A 54 -17.97 -9.02 -9.96
N SER A 55 -17.91 -7.83 -9.35
CA SER A 55 -18.38 -6.57 -9.93
C SER A 55 -17.30 -5.77 -10.67
N ASP A 56 -16.03 -6.16 -10.55
CA ASP A 56 -14.94 -5.52 -11.28
C ASP A 56 -14.93 -5.93 -12.75
N PRO A 57 -14.41 -5.08 -13.66
CA PRO A 57 -14.36 -5.42 -15.07
C PRO A 57 -13.44 -6.62 -15.32
N LEU A 58 -13.90 -7.56 -16.15
CA LEU A 58 -13.09 -8.67 -16.64
C LEU A 58 -12.04 -8.13 -17.63
N VAL A 59 -10.77 -8.17 -17.24
CA VAL A 59 -9.63 -7.71 -18.04
C VAL A 59 -8.99 -8.88 -18.77
N GLN A 60 -8.87 -8.74 -20.08
CA GLN A 60 -8.10 -9.62 -20.95
C GLN A 60 -6.62 -9.20 -20.91
N VAL A 61 -5.78 -9.93 -20.17
CA VAL A 61 -4.33 -9.68 -20.07
C VAL A 61 -3.60 -10.58 -21.07
N THR A 62 -3.01 -9.99 -22.11
CA THR A 62 -2.21 -10.73 -23.11
C THR A 62 -0.73 -10.81 -22.68
N TYR A 63 -0.13 -12.00 -22.79
CA TYR A 63 1.26 -12.25 -22.37
C TYR A 63 1.98 -13.22 -23.33
N PRO A 64 3.31 -13.09 -23.51
CA PRO A 64 4.11 -14.01 -24.33
C PRO A 64 4.37 -15.34 -23.60
N PRO A 65 4.88 -16.39 -24.28
CA PRO A 65 5.28 -17.63 -23.61
C PRO A 65 6.41 -17.38 -22.60
N GLY A 66 6.29 -17.93 -21.40
CA GLY A 66 7.23 -17.74 -20.29
C GLY A 66 6.76 -18.44 -19.02
N TRP A 67 7.65 -18.70 -18.08
CA TRP A 67 7.33 -19.28 -16.75
C TRP A 67 6.53 -20.60 -16.78
N GLY A 68 6.64 -21.36 -17.87
CA GLY A 68 5.88 -22.60 -18.10
C GLY A 68 4.51 -22.42 -18.75
N TYR A 69 4.03 -21.18 -18.88
CA TYR A 69 2.79 -20.86 -19.56
C TYR A 69 3.02 -20.66 -21.07
N PRO A 70 2.17 -21.23 -21.95
CA PRO A 70 2.14 -20.84 -23.35
C PRO A 70 1.63 -19.39 -23.46
N GLY A 71 2.15 -18.65 -24.44
CA GLY A 71 1.70 -17.29 -24.71
C GLY A 71 0.22 -17.26 -25.08
N GLY A 72 -0.52 -16.30 -24.54
CA GLY A 72 -1.97 -16.32 -24.61
C GLY A 72 -2.61 -15.09 -23.99
N THR A 73 -3.86 -15.25 -23.55
CA THR A 73 -4.62 -14.19 -22.89
C THR A 73 -5.40 -14.79 -21.73
N VAL A 74 -5.27 -14.19 -20.55
CA VAL A 74 -5.98 -14.60 -19.33
C VAL A 74 -7.05 -13.57 -19.00
N SER A 75 -8.22 -14.04 -18.56
CA SER A 75 -9.33 -13.21 -18.11
C SER A 75 -9.31 -13.11 -16.59
N VAL A 76 -9.22 -11.90 -16.03
CA VAL A 76 -9.15 -11.66 -14.58
C VAL A 76 -10.08 -10.51 -14.21
N HIS A 77 -10.96 -10.65 -13.22
CA HIS A 77 -11.68 -9.52 -12.66
C HIS A 77 -10.66 -8.61 -11.98
N MET A 78 -10.64 -7.33 -12.32
CA MET A 78 -9.53 -6.47 -11.92
C MET A 78 -10.03 -5.05 -11.62
N PRO A 79 -9.93 -4.59 -10.35
CA PRO A 79 -10.34 -3.26 -9.93
C PRO A 79 -9.83 -2.18 -10.87
N ALA A 80 -10.63 -1.17 -11.18
CA ALA A 80 -10.26 -0.17 -12.17
C ALA A 80 -8.98 0.62 -11.80
N ALA A 81 -8.65 0.71 -10.50
CA ALA A 81 -7.39 1.25 -10.00
C ALA A 81 -6.16 0.34 -10.27
N ALA A 82 -6.36 -0.97 -10.37
CA ALA A 82 -5.27 -1.94 -10.41
C ALA A 82 -4.39 -1.78 -11.65
N ASN A 83 -3.09 -1.67 -11.37
CA ASN A 83 -2.01 -1.44 -12.32
C ASN A 83 -0.68 -1.88 -11.68
N GLY A 84 0.36 -2.06 -12.49
CA GLY A 84 1.70 -2.40 -12.02
C GLY A 84 2.27 -1.34 -11.06
N ALA A 85 3.13 -1.80 -10.15
CA ALA A 85 3.92 -0.94 -9.27
C ALA A 85 4.87 0.00 -10.05
N ALA A 86 5.49 0.94 -9.35
CA ALA A 86 6.44 1.87 -9.94
C ALA A 86 7.70 1.18 -10.48
N GLY A 87 8.51 1.92 -11.24
CA GLY A 87 9.77 1.42 -11.81
C GLY A 87 9.59 0.60 -13.09
N THR A 88 10.64 -0.14 -13.47
CA THR A 88 10.72 -0.88 -14.75
C THR A 88 9.96 -2.19 -14.76
N ASP A 89 9.68 -2.73 -13.58
CA ASP A 89 9.26 -4.12 -13.42
C ASP A 89 7.74 -4.25 -13.36
N GLY A 90 7.04 -3.14 -13.11
CA GLY A 90 5.59 -3.02 -13.30
C GLY A 90 4.78 -4.14 -12.64
N GLU A 91 5.22 -4.62 -11.48
CA GLU A 91 4.70 -5.84 -10.88
C GLU A 91 3.29 -5.63 -10.31
N LEU A 92 2.42 -6.60 -10.58
CA LEU A 92 1.03 -6.59 -10.11
C LEU A 92 0.61 -7.98 -9.66
N ILE A 93 0.05 -8.06 -8.45
CA ILE A 93 -0.73 -9.20 -7.99
C ILE A 93 -2.21 -8.81 -7.98
N VAL A 94 -3.06 -9.59 -8.65
CA VAL A 94 -4.52 -9.51 -8.54
C VAL A 94 -5.05 -10.81 -7.98
N ILE A 95 -5.85 -10.74 -6.91
CA ILE A 95 -6.51 -11.89 -6.31
C ILE A 95 -7.96 -11.89 -6.80
N ASP A 96 -8.32 -12.85 -7.65
CA ASP A 96 -9.67 -13.04 -8.16
C ASP A 96 -10.20 -14.41 -7.68
N GLY A 97 -11.22 -14.37 -6.82
CA GLY A 97 -11.70 -15.54 -6.08
C GLY A 97 -10.64 -16.12 -5.14
N ASP A 98 -10.16 -17.31 -5.49
CA ASP A 98 -9.14 -18.08 -4.77
C ASP A 98 -7.81 -18.15 -5.55
N VAL A 99 -7.62 -17.37 -6.61
CA VAL A 99 -6.42 -17.39 -7.45
C VAL A 99 -5.69 -16.04 -7.39
N ALA A 100 -4.38 -16.08 -7.12
CA ALA A 100 -3.49 -14.93 -7.27
C ALA A 100 -2.84 -14.97 -8.66
N TYR A 101 -3.09 -13.92 -9.45
CA TYR A 101 -2.47 -13.67 -10.75
C TYR A 101 -1.30 -12.72 -10.57
N ASN A 102 -0.08 -13.19 -10.86
CA ASN A 102 1.18 -12.47 -10.71
C ASN A 102 1.63 -12.02 -12.11
N PHE A 103 1.82 -10.72 -12.32
CA PHE A 103 2.20 -10.16 -13.62
C PHE A 103 3.49 -9.36 -13.52
N TRP A 104 4.41 -9.60 -14.45
CA TRP A 104 5.62 -8.80 -14.63
C TRP A 104 5.48 -7.86 -15.84
N GLN A 105 5.95 -6.62 -15.68
CA GLN A 105 5.75 -5.48 -16.57
C GLN A 105 4.28 -5.32 -16.99
N PHE A 106 3.37 -5.34 -16.00
CA PHE A 106 1.96 -5.16 -16.25
C PHE A 106 1.67 -3.76 -16.78
N LYS A 107 0.95 -3.69 -17.90
CA LYS A 107 0.52 -2.46 -18.54
C LYS A 107 -0.96 -2.57 -18.90
N ARG A 108 -1.81 -1.88 -18.15
CA ARG A 108 -3.23 -1.75 -18.51
C ARG A 108 -3.37 -0.94 -19.80
N THR A 109 -4.18 -1.43 -20.73
CA THR A 109 -4.40 -0.77 -22.04
C THR A 109 -5.84 -0.27 -22.21
N SER A 110 -6.80 -0.83 -21.47
CA SER A 110 -8.15 -0.29 -21.33
C SER A 110 -8.83 -0.77 -20.04
N THR A 111 -10.11 -0.46 -19.84
CA THR A 111 -10.91 -1.03 -18.75
C THR A 111 -11.01 -2.56 -18.80
N THR A 112 -10.90 -3.17 -19.99
CA THR A 112 -11.10 -4.61 -20.25
C THR A 112 -9.91 -5.28 -20.95
N THR A 113 -8.79 -4.58 -21.15
CA THR A 113 -7.57 -5.14 -21.79
C THR A 113 -6.30 -4.67 -21.10
N ALA A 114 -5.29 -5.53 -21.09
CA ALA A 114 -3.94 -5.23 -20.61
C ALA A 114 -2.91 -6.11 -21.33
N SER A 115 -1.63 -5.83 -21.09
CA SER A 115 -0.51 -6.69 -21.48
C SER A 115 0.44 -6.89 -20.30
N ALA A 116 1.11 -8.04 -20.23
CA ALA A 116 2.22 -8.29 -19.33
C ALA A 116 3.38 -8.93 -20.11
N ALA A 117 4.63 -8.68 -19.70
CA ALA A 117 5.80 -9.35 -20.28
C ALA A 117 5.96 -10.79 -19.77
N SER A 118 5.36 -11.11 -18.61
CA SER A 118 5.28 -12.47 -18.06
C SER A 118 4.13 -12.59 -17.05
N PHE A 119 3.72 -13.82 -16.81
CA PHE A 119 2.58 -14.17 -15.98
C PHE A 119 2.82 -15.51 -15.26
N GLY A 120 2.33 -15.62 -14.02
CA GLY A 120 2.13 -16.89 -13.31
C GLY A 120 0.95 -16.79 -12.35
N GLN A 121 0.30 -17.91 -12.04
CA GLN A 121 -0.83 -17.97 -11.12
C GLN A 121 -0.71 -19.12 -10.13
N GLU A 122 -1.33 -18.97 -8.95
CA GLU A 122 -1.45 -20.03 -7.96
C GLU A 122 -2.76 -19.88 -7.16
N ASN A 123 -3.29 -20.98 -6.63
CA ASN A 123 -4.45 -20.96 -5.75
C ASN A 123 -4.02 -20.59 -4.31
N ILE A 124 -4.55 -19.51 -3.76
CA ILE A 124 -4.19 -18.98 -2.44
C ILE A 124 -4.86 -19.70 -1.27
N VAL A 125 -5.60 -20.79 -1.51
CA VAL A 125 -6.25 -21.62 -0.48
C VAL A 125 -5.68 -23.04 -0.48
N THR A 126 -5.53 -23.64 -1.66
CA THR A 126 -5.09 -25.04 -1.82
C THR A 126 -3.66 -25.19 -2.33
N GLY A 127 -3.06 -24.15 -2.91
CA GLY A 127 -1.68 -24.16 -3.37
C GLY A 127 -0.68 -24.21 -2.20
N ASP A 128 0.59 -24.39 -2.52
CA ASP A 128 1.70 -24.27 -1.56
C ASP A 128 2.56 -23.01 -1.79
N GLY A 129 2.28 -22.23 -2.83
CA GLY A 129 2.99 -21.01 -3.22
C GLY A 129 4.22 -21.23 -4.10
N TRP A 130 4.49 -22.46 -4.54
CA TRP A 130 5.64 -22.84 -5.37
C TRP A 130 5.20 -23.50 -6.68
N GLY A 131 5.94 -23.26 -7.75
CA GLY A 131 5.66 -23.91 -9.04
C GLY A 131 6.03 -25.39 -9.09
N SER A 132 5.76 -26.04 -10.23
CA SER A 132 6.19 -27.40 -10.55
C SER A 132 7.40 -27.43 -11.49
N LYS A 133 8.28 -28.43 -11.30
CA LYS A 133 9.41 -28.73 -12.20
C LYS A 133 9.01 -29.56 -13.42
N SER A 134 7.90 -30.30 -13.35
CA SER A 134 7.46 -31.21 -14.42
C SER A 134 5.93 -31.42 -14.39
N PRO A 135 5.18 -30.90 -15.39
CA PRO A 135 5.64 -29.91 -16.37
C PRO A 135 6.18 -28.66 -15.65
N PHE A 136 7.16 -27.97 -16.25
CA PHE A 136 7.63 -26.70 -15.70
C PHE A 136 6.48 -25.69 -15.75
N LEU A 137 6.04 -25.20 -14.59
CA LEU A 137 4.92 -24.28 -14.44
C LEU A 137 5.10 -23.47 -13.15
N SER A 138 5.26 -22.15 -13.26
CA SER A 138 5.51 -21.28 -12.11
C SER A 138 4.23 -20.88 -11.36
N ALA A 139 4.33 -20.74 -10.04
CA ALA A 139 3.29 -20.16 -9.19
C ALA A 139 3.26 -18.61 -9.27
N GLY A 140 4.30 -17.99 -9.85
CA GLY A 140 4.41 -16.55 -10.06
C GLY A 140 5.53 -16.19 -11.03
N ILE A 141 6.16 -15.04 -10.84
CA ILE A 141 7.17 -14.49 -11.77
C ILE A 141 8.55 -14.24 -11.13
N THR A 142 8.82 -14.79 -9.94
CA THR A 142 10.14 -14.70 -9.28
C THR A 142 11.12 -15.72 -9.88
N ALA A 143 12.43 -15.46 -9.88
CA ALA A 143 13.45 -16.37 -10.41
C ALA A 143 13.42 -17.78 -9.79
N ALA A 144 13.06 -17.92 -8.50
CA ALA A 144 12.81 -19.21 -7.86
C ALA A 144 11.55 -19.97 -8.35
N GLY A 145 10.64 -19.30 -9.07
CA GLY A 145 9.36 -19.81 -9.54
C GLY A 145 8.26 -19.88 -8.47
N ALA A 146 8.34 -19.01 -7.46
CA ALA A 146 7.33 -18.85 -6.42
C ALA A 146 6.25 -17.82 -6.82
N SER A 147 5.11 -17.86 -6.14
CA SER A 147 4.19 -16.71 -6.15
C SER A 147 4.83 -15.54 -5.39
N GLN A 148 4.73 -14.34 -5.95
CA GLN A 148 5.17 -13.11 -5.30
C GLN A 148 4.36 -12.76 -4.04
N LEU A 149 3.21 -13.40 -3.83
CA LEU A 149 2.42 -13.27 -2.61
C LEU A 149 2.97 -14.16 -1.49
N GLY A 150 3.79 -15.17 -1.82
CA GLY A 150 4.54 -15.96 -0.84
C GLY A 150 5.53 -15.07 -0.10
N GLY A 151 5.30 -14.87 1.19
CA GLY A 151 6.19 -14.10 2.06
C GLY A 151 6.31 -12.61 1.78
N LEU A 152 5.37 -12.02 1.03
CA LEU A 152 5.22 -10.57 0.92
C LEU A 152 4.74 -10.00 2.25
N ILE A 153 5.34 -8.91 2.72
CA ILE A 153 4.77 -8.16 3.86
C ILE A 153 3.55 -7.40 3.35
N VAL A 154 2.36 -7.71 3.86
CA VAL A 154 1.09 -7.12 3.40
C VAL A 154 0.57 -6.10 4.41
N GLY A 155 -0.07 -5.02 3.93
CA GLY A 155 -0.50 -3.93 4.81
C GLY A 155 -1.62 -4.28 5.79
N ASP A 156 -2.36 -5.36 5.56
CA ASP A 156 -3.45 -5.80 6.44
C ASP A 156 -2.93 -6.55 7.67
N GLU A 157 -2.11 -7.60 7.50
CA GLU A 157 -1.53 -8.38 8.61
C GLU A 157 -0.71 -7.54 9.61
N VAL A 158 0.00 -6.50 9.14
CA VAL A 158 0.86 -5.67 9.99
C VAL A 158 0.05 -4.86 11.02
N LYS A 159 -1.23 -4.58 10.73
CA LYS A 159 -2.16 -3.87 11.64
C LYS A 159 -2.49 -4.71 12.88
N ASP A 160 -2.53 -6.03 12.72
CA ASP A 160 -2.82 -6.98 13.81
C ASP A 160 -1.57 -7.28 14.67
N GLY A 161 -0.40 -6.76 14.28
CA GLY A 161 0.81 -6.74 15.10
C GLY A 161 1.68 -8.00 14.99
N ALA A 162 1.38 -8.92 14.07
CA ALA A 162 2.16 -10.13 13.85
C ALA A 162 2.08 -10.61 12.39
N ILE A 163 3.26 -10.81 11.78
CA ILE A 163 3.42 -11.50 10.49
C ILE A 163 3.56 -13.00 10.80
N ASN A 164 2.60 -13.81 10.33
CA ASN A 164 2.45 -15.22 10.72
C ASN A 164 2.85 -16.22 9.62
N HIS A 165 3.81 -15.82 8.79
CA HIS A 165 4.37 -16.63 7.71
C HIS A 165 5.86 -16.31 7.48
N ALA A 166 6.55 -17.17 6.72
CA ALA A 166 7.92 -16.94 6.28
C ALA A 166 7.97 -15.77 5.29
N LEU A 167 9.07 -15.02 5.26
CA LEU A 167 9.23 -13.84 4.41
C LEU A 167 9.95 -14.15 3.09
N GLN A 168 9.77 -13.33 2.05
CA GLN A 168 10.51 -13.46 0.80
C GLN A 168 11.72 -12.52 0.76
N LEU A 169 12.86 -13.05 0.30
CA LEU A 169 14.13 -12.33 0.22
C LEU A 169 14.66 -12.35 -1.21
N ALA A 170 14.82 -11.16 -1.82
CA ALA A 170 15.58 -10.98 -3.05
C ALA A 170 17.02 -10.63 -2.66
N VAL A 171 17.99 -11.49 -2.97
CA VAL A 171 19.36 -11.37 -2.45
C VAL A 171 20.27 -10.66 -3.44
N ASP A 172 21.27 -9.92 -2.94
CA ASP A 172 22.26 -9.31 -3.83
C ASP A 172 22.90 -10.38 -4.74
N PHE A 173 23.01 -10.10 -6.05
CA PHE A 173 23.47 -11.07 -7.04
C PHE A 173 24.86 -11.68 -6.70
N SER A 174 25.73 -10.94 -6.00
CA SER A 174 27.04 -11.45 -5.58
C SER A 174 26.97 -12.48 -4.46
N LEU A 175 25.84 -12.54 -3.74
CA LEU A 175 25.54 -13.49 -2.67
C LEU A 175 24.75 -14.72 -3.14
N ALA A 176 24.15 -14.68 -4.33
CA ALA A 176 23.38 -15.77 -4.94
C ALA A 176 24.27 -16.73 -5.74
N LYS A 177 24.41 -17.97 -5.27
CA LYS A 177 25.06 -19.07 -5.98
C LYS A 177 24.17 -19.58 -7.13
N PRO A 178 24.76 -20.15 -8.19
CA PRO A 178 24.00 -20.91 -9.18
C PRO A 178 23.28 -22.12 -8.56
N GLY A 179 22.00 -22.24 -8.86
CA GLY A 179 21.20 -23.42 -8.56
C GLY A 179 20.01 -23.15 -7.63
N ALA A 180 18.95 -23.94 -7.84
CA ALA A 180 17.73 -23.92 -7.03
C ALA A 180 17.75 -25.06 -6.00
N VAL A 181 17.36 -24.76 -4.76
CA VAL A 181 17.21 -25.74 -3.66
C VAL A 181 15.79 -25.71 -3.07
N GLY A 182 15.47 -26.69 -2.23
CA GLY A 182 14.13 -26.80 -1.64
C GLY A 182 13.03 -26.91 -2.70
N GLN A 183 11.97 -26.11 -2.54
CA GLN A 183 10.83 -26.07 -3.46
C GLN A 183 11.04 -25.17 -4.69
N ALA A 184 12.11 -24.37 -4.77
CA ALA A 184 12.38 -23.55 -5.95
C ALA A 184 12.55 -24.42 -7.20
N ILE A 185 11.94 -23.97 -8.30
CA ILE A 185 11.88 -24.70 -9.58
C ILE A 185 12.85 -24.19 -10.63
N SER A 186 13.30 -22.95 -10.48
CA SER A 186 14.28 -22.26 -11.30
C SER A 186 15.20 -21.42 -10.42
N SER A 187 16.24 -20.85 -11.02
CA SER A 187 17.21 -19.95 -10.38
C SER A 187 17.95 -19.20 -11.49
N ASP A 188 18.25 -17.92 -11.28
CA ASP A 188 19.13 -17.11 -12.12
C ASP A 188 20.42 -16.64 -11.40
N GLY A 189 20.57 -17.02 -10.12
CA GLY A 189 21.80 -16.87 -9.34
C GLY A 189 23.07 -17.28 -10.11
N GLY A 190 24.11 -16.45 -10.04
CA GLY A 190 25.30 -16.57 -10.90
C GLY A 190 26.65 -16.49 -10.19
N SER A 191 26.69 -16.15 -8.90
CA SER A 191 27.94 -15.88 -8.18
C SER A 191 28.60 -17.16 -7.65
N SER A 192 29.76 -17.51 -8.20
CA SER A 192 30.57 -18.62 -7.70
C SER A 192 31.08 -18.43 -6.26
N SER A 193 31.11 -17.18 -5.77
CA SER A 193 31.44 -16.80 -4.39
C SER A 193 30.22 -16.49 -3.53
N GLY A 194 29.00 -16.77 -4.01
CA GLY A 194 27.77 -16.56 -3.25
C GLY A 194 27.75 -17.35 -1.93
N ILE A 195 26.81 -17.03 -1.06
CA ILE A 195 26.60 -17.70 0.23
C ILE A 195 25.31 -18.54 0.26
N VAL A 196 24.28 -18.13 -0.48
CA VAL A 196 22.95 -18.77 -0.52
C VAL A 196 22.56 -19.20 -1.93
N GLN A 197 21.53 -20.05 -2.06
CA GLN A 197 20.87 -20.42 -3.32
C GLN A 197 19.39 -20.00 -3.29
N GLU A 198 18.76 -19.88 -4.45
CA GLU A 198 17.32 -19.63 -4.53
C GLU A 198 16.52 -20.85 -4.06
N GLY A 199 15.40 -20.61 -3.40
CA GLY A 199 14.62 -21.59 -2.63
C GLY A 199 15.23 -21.99 -1.29
N GLN A 200 16.38 -21.42 -0.90
CA GLN A 200 17.00 -21.74 0.39
C GLN A 200 16.20 -21.11 1.54
N HIS A 201 15.88 -21.93 2.54
CA HIS A 201 15.27 -21.50 3.79
C HIS A 201 16.33 -20.93 4.74
N LEU A 202 16.06 -19.73 5.24
CA LEU A 202 16.91 -18.95 6.11
C LEU A 202 16.11 -18.58 7.36
N ALA A 203 16.69 -18.64 8.56
CA ALA A 203 15.99 -18.18 9.76
C ALA A 203 16.97 -17.67 10.82
N ILE A 204 16.46 -16.80 11.69
CA ILE A 204 17.17 -16.35 12.88
C ILE A 204 17.08 -17.48 13.92
N PRO A 205 18.20 -18.00 14.46
CA PRO A 205 18.15 -19.12 15.40
C PRO A 205 17.29 -18.81 16.64
N PRO A 206 16.52 -19.78 17.17
CA PRO A 206 15.79 -19.66 18.43
C PRO A 206 16.69 -19.17 19.56
N GLY A 207 16.19 -18.22 20.36
CA GLY A 207 16.95 -17.63 21.46
C GLY A 207 17.99 -16.58 21.06
N THR A 208 18.17 -16.30 19.76
CA THR A 208 18.90 -15.10 19.32
C THR A 208 18.19 -13.86 19.88
N PRO A 209 18.87 -12.96 20.62
CA PRO A 209 18.24 -11.75 21.13
C PRO A 209 17.82 -10.81 20.00
N MET A 210 16.66 -10.19 20.15
CA MET A 210 16.22 -9.12 19.26
C MET A 210 17.17 -7.90 19.42
N PRO A 211 17.67 -7.31 18.31
CA PRO A 211 18.40 -6.05 18.37
C PRO A 211 17.59 -4.96 19.09
N ALA A 212 18.27 -4.15 19.90
CA ALA A 212 17.63 -3.01 20.56
C ALA A 212 17.33 -1.89 19.56
N GLY A 213 16.21 -1.19 19.75
CA GLY A 213 15.86 -0.01 18.96
C GLY A 213 15.23 -0.28 17.59
N LEU A 214 14.84 -1.53 17.29
CA LEU A 214 14.07 -1.83 16.07
C LEU A 214 12.71 -1.13 16.08
N SER A 215 12.27 -0.64 14.91
CA SER A 215 10.92 -0.09 14.75
C SER A 215 9.83 -1.15 15.00
N PRO A 216 8.56 -0.76 15.26
CA PRO A 216 7.48 -1.72 15.50
C PRO A 216 7.34 -2.77 14.41
N LEU A 217 7.54 -2.42 13.14
CA LEU A 217 7.52 -3.36 12.02
C LEU A 217 8.80 -4.21 11.95
N GLY A 218 9.98 -3.63 12.22
CA GLY A 218 11.23 -4.40 12.34
C GLY A 218 11.16 -5.47 13.43
N GLN A 219 10.46 -5.20 14.53
CA GLN A 219 10.20 -6.19 15.59
C GLN A 219 9.28 -7.33 15.12
N GLN A 220 8.26 -7.04 14.30
CA GLN A 220 7.40 -8.07 13.69
C GLN A 220 8.20 -8.93 12.71
N VAL A 221 8.97 -8.30 11.82
CA VAL A 221 9.85 -8.96 10.84
C VAL A 221 10.89 -9.85 11.53
N PHE A 222 11.52 -9.38 12.61
CA PHE A 222 12.44 -10.20 13.41
C PHE A 222 11.76 -11.45 13.97
N LYS A 223 10.55 -11.32 14.54
CA LYS A 223 9.79 -12.46 15.08
C LYS A 223 9.43 -13.45 13.97
N ALA A 224 8.92 -12.96 12.83
CA ALA A 224 8.61 -13.79 11.67
C ALA A 224 9.85 -14.55 11.16
N MET A 225 11.00 -13.88 11.04
CA MET A 225 12.27 -14.52 10.65
C MET A 225 12.83 -15.52 11.68
N GLN A 226 12.43 -15.43 12.95
CA GLN A 226 12.80 -16.42 13.98
C GLN A 226 11.83 -17.60 14.03
N GLN A 227 10.54 -17.37 13.78
CA GLN A 227 9.47 -18.36 13.93
C GLN A 227 9.16 -19.13 12.64
N TYR A 228 9.20 -18.46 11.48
CA TYR A 228 8.92 -19.03 10.16
C TYR A 228 10.11 -18.91 9.20
N GLY A 229 10.99 -17.94 9.41
CA GLY A 229 12.16 -17.70 8.58
C GLY A 229 11.85 -16.87 7.33
N ALA A 230 12.67 -17.05 6.30
CA ALA A 230 12.56 -16.43 5.00
C ALA A 230 13.09 -17.36 3.90
N TYR A 231 12.53 -17.26 2.70
CA TYR A 231 13.00 -17.97 1.51
C TYR A 231 13.67 -16.99 0.55
N VAL A 232 14.81 -17.39 0.00
CA VAL A 232 15.44 -16.70 -1.12
C VAL A 232 14.60 -16.96 -2.37
N ILE A 233 14.07 -15.92 -3.02
CA ILE A 233 13.14 -16.08 -4.15
C ILE A 233 13.64 -15.54 -5.48
N ASP A 234 14.66 -14.68 -5.43
CA ASP A 234 15.11 -13.86 -6.55
C ASP A 234 16.49 -13.24 -6.26
N VAL A 235 17.08 -12.63 -7.29
CA VAL A 235 18.30 -11.82 -7.16
C VAL A 235 18.02 -10.33 -7.31
N ALA A 236 18.89 -9.50 -6.74
CA ALA A 236 18.78 -8.05 -6.75
C ALA A 236 20.14 -7.38 -7.03
N GLY A 237 20.11 -6.19 -7.63
CA GLY A 237 21.31 -5.44 -7.98
C GLY A 237 21.81 -4.54 -6.85
N GLY A 238 22.89 -4.94 -6.16
CA GLY A 238 23.59 -4.10 -5.19
C GLY A 238 23.01 -4.07 -3.77
N THR A 239 21.95 -4.85 -3.49
CA THR A 239 21.24 -4.83 -2.21
C THR A 239 20.48 -6.13 -1.98
N THR A 240 20.42 -6.62 -0.75
CA THR A 240 19.55 -7.72 -0.32
C THR A 240 18.26 -7.14 0.29
N ASN A 241 17.12 -7.43 -0.31
CA ASN A 241 15.83 -6.82 0.00
C ASN A 241 14.81 -7.84 0.52
N LEU A 242 14.11 -7.49 1.61
CA LEU A 242 12.74 -7.95 1.82
C LEU A 242 11.78 -7.28 0.83
N ARG A 243 10.57 -7.81 0.66
CA ARG A 243 9.53 -7.21 -0.20
C ARG A 243 8.26 -6.92 0.59
N ALA A 244 7.69 -5.75 0.41
CA ALA A 244 6.44 -5.29 1.02
C ALA A 244 5.47 -4.77 -0.04
N GLN A 245 4.17 -4.94 0.20
CA GLN A 245 3.08 -4.53 -0.70
C GLN A 245 3.18 -3.04 -1.07
N ALA A 246 3.32 -2.75 -2.37
CA ALA A 246 3.69 -1.40 -2.79
C ALA A 246 2.61 -0.33 -2.58
N ASN A 247 1.34 -0.74 -2.54
CA ASN A 247 0.19 0.15 -2.44
C ASN A 247 -0.43 0.22 -1.03
N ALA A 248 0.30 -0.17 0.03
CA ALA A 248 -0.26 -0.23 1.39
C ALA A 248 0.56 0.40 2.52
N PHE A 249 1.83 0.77 2.29
CA PHE A 249 2.69 1.36 3.33
C PHE A 249 3.08 2.80 3.01
N ASP A 250 3.19 3.64 4.05
CA ASP A 250 3.77 4.97 3.93
C ASP A 250 5.31 4.92 3.94
N ALA A 251 5.93 5.97 3.39
CA ALA A 251 7.38 6.05 3.25
C ALA A 251 8.12 6.12 4.60
N ALA A 252 7.52 6.63 5.67
CA ALA A 252 8.19 6.72 6.98
C ALA A 252 8.27 5.33 7.65
N THR A 253 7.17 4.57 7.62
CA THR A 253 7.12 3.18 8.09
C THR A 253 8.14 2.31 7.36
N MET A 254 8.27 2.46 6.03
CA MET A 254 9.22 1.70 5.22
C MET A 254 10.67 2.17 5.38
N THR A 255 10.91 3.47 5.58
CA THR A 255 12.24 4.00 5.92
C THR A 255 12.71 3.47 7.29
N ALA A 256 11.81 3.32 8.26
CA ALA A 256 12.14 2.73 9.56
C ALA A 256 12.52 1.25 9.42
N LEU A 257 11.72 0.46 8.70
CA LEU A 257 12.04 -0.95 8.41
C LEU A 257 13.36 -1.09 7.61
N TRP A 258 13.61 -0.20 6.64
CA TRP A 258 14.89 -0.17 5.90
C TRP A 258 16.10 -0.04 6.84
N HIS A 259 16.06 0.89 7.79
CA HIS A 259 17.11 1.04 8.80
C HIS A 259 17.26 -0.19 9.71
N ASP A 260 16.15 -0.86 10.05
CA ASP A 260 16.14 -2.08 10.86
C ASP A 260 16.84 -3.26 10.15
N MET A 261 16.70 -3.39 8.83
CA MET A 261 17.20 -4.56 8.09
C MET A 261 18.71 -4.76 8.20
N GLY A 262 19.48 -3.68 8.38
CA GLY A 262 20.93 -3.76 8.64
C GLY A 262 21.30 -4.50 9.93
N ASN A 263 20.37 -4.59 10.89
CA ASN A 263 20.53 -5.32 12.16
C ASN A 263 19.84 -6.68 12.16
N ILE A 264 18.90 -6.93 11.23
CA ILE A 264 18.09 -8.16 11.16
C ILE A 264 18.70 -9.16 10.17
N THR A 265 18.89 -8.79 8.89
CA THR A 265 19.30 -9.73 7.83
C THR A 265 20.60 -10.49 8.15
N PRO A 266 21.65 -9.87 8.72
CA PRO A 266 22.89 -10.59 9.06
C PRO A 266 22.75 -11.68 10.14
N LEU A 267 21.61 -11.75 10.84
CA LEU A 267 21.31 -12.79 11.83
C LEU A 267 20.79 -14.09 11.20
N LEU A 268 20.36 -14.05 9.93
CA LEU A 268 19.83 -15.21 9.21
C LEU A 268 20.90 -16.30 9.04
N GLN A 269 20.53 -17.54 9.31
CA GLN A 269 21.35 -18.72 9.10
C GLN A 269 20.62 -19.72 8.21
N ALA A 270 21.36 -20.55 7.48
CA ALA A 270 20.78 -21.58 6.63
C ALA A 270 20.12 -22.66 7.49
N VAL A 271 18.85 -22.94 7.24
CA VAL A 271 18.05 -23.96 7.93
C VAL A 271 18.23 -25.29 7.23
N SER A 272 18.39 -26.38 8.01
CA SER A 272 18.53 -27.74 7.46
C SER A 272 18.13 -28.82 8.45
N GLY A 273 17.56 -29.91 7.94
CA GLY A 273 16.99 -30.96 8.77
C GLY A 273 15.79 -30.47 9.61
N GLY A 274 15.44 -31.25 10.62
CA GLY A 274 14.20 -31.09 11.36
C GLY A 274 13.04 -31.82 10.67
N THR A 275 12.24 -32.53 11.46
CA THR A 275 11.03 -33.18 10.91
C THR A 275 9.92 -32.15 10.96
N SER A 276 9.36 -31.74 9.80
CA SER A 276 8.14 -30.92 9.81
C SER A 276 7.08 -31.63 10.65
N GLY A 277 6.69 -31.00 11.75
CA GLY A 277 5.92 -31.59 12.84
C GLY A 277 4.45 -31.83 12.50
N GLY A 278 4.20 -32.63 11.46
CA GLY A 278 2.89 -33.15 11.08
C GLY A 278 2.33 -34.15 12.08
N THR A 279 2.36 -33.82 13.39
CA THR A 279 1.49 -34.45 14.38
C THR A 279 0.09 -33.87 14.23
N GLY A 280 -0.57 -34.26 13.14
CA GLY A 280 -2.00 -34.07 13.01
C GLY A 280 -2.72 -34.80 14.14
N THR A 281 -3.25 -34.05 15.10
CA THR A 281 -4.47 -34.47 15.80
C THR A 281 -5.65 -33.91 15.04
N THR A 282 -5.98 -34.56 13.92
CA THR A 282 -7.26 -34.36 13.27
C THR A 282 -8.36 -34.82 14.23
N PRO A 283 -9.38 -33.98 14.54
CA PRO A 283 -10.69 -34.51 14.89
C PRO A 283 -11.17 -35.37 13.70
N PRO A 284 -11.73 -36.57 13.94
CA PRO A 284 -11.99 -37.51 12.85
C PRO A 284 -13.09 -37.01 11.91
N VAL A 285 -12.71 -36.62 10.69
CA VAL A 285 -13.65 -36.50 9.57
C VAL A 285 -13.92 -37.91 9.06
N THR A 286 -15.08 -38.46 9.42
CA THR A 286 -15.61 -39.67 8.79
C THR A 286 -16.19 -39.32 7.43
N THR A 287 -15.78 -40.05 6.39
CA THR A 287 -16.41 -39.95 5.07
C THR A 287 -17.83 -40.51 5.10
N PRO A 288 -18.78 -39.95 4.31
CA PRO A 288 -20.16 -40.43 4.27
C PRO A 288 -20.23 -41.78 3.52
N PRO A 289 -20.87 -42.82 4.10
CA PRO A 289 -21.09 -44.08 3.39
C PRO A 289 -22.28 -43.99 2.42
N VAL A 290 -22.13 -44.67 1.29
CA VAL A 290 -23.19 -44.91 0.30
C VAL A 290 -24.29 -45.79 0.90
N VAL A 291 -25.55 -45.51 0.55
CA VAL A 291 -26.73 -46.28 0.99
C VAL A 291 -26.82 -47.63 0.28
N THR A 292 -26.92 -48.71 1.05
CA THR A 292 -27.67 -49.93 0.68
C THR A 292 -28.39 -50.49 1.91
N ASP A 293 -29.70 -50.72 1.81
CA ASP A 293 -30.55 -51.13 2.93
C ASP A 293 -30.47 -52.64 3.25
N PRO A 294 -30.57 -53.02 4.54
CA PRO A 294 -31.15 -54.27 4.99
C PRO A 294 -32.63 -54.09 5.43
N PRO A 295 -33.46 -55.15 5.42
CA PRO A 295 -34.92 -55.00 5.49
C PRO A 295 -35.52 -54.85 6.90
N VAL A 296 -36.51 -53.95 6.98
CA VAL A 296 -37.81 -54.06 7.68
C VAL A 296 -37.91 -54.99 8.90
N THR A 297 -38.11 -54.38 10.09
CA THR A 297 -39.22 -54.73 11.03
C THR A 297 -39.65 -53.45 11.79
N THR A 298 -40.85 -53.44 12.38
CA THR A 298 -41.61 -52.20 12.64
C THR A 298 -41.78 -51.78 14.11
N PRO A 299 -41.87 -50.46 14.40
CA PRO A 299 -42.35 -49.87 15.67
C PRO A 299 -43.90 -49.99 15.75
N PRO A 300 -44.64 -49.53 16.81
CA PRO A 300 -44.28 -48.53 17.84
C PRO A 300 -44.73 -48.87 19.29
N THR A 301 -44.49 -48.03 20.33
CA THR A 301 -45.42 -46.94 20.72
C THR A 301 -44.87 -45.99 21.81
N THR A 302 -44.84 -44.70 21.45
CA THR A 302 -45.22 -43.51 22.25
C THR A 302 -44.86 -43.37 23.73
N THR A 303 -44.03 -42.36 24.05
CA THR A 303 -44.45 -41.15 24.79
C THR A 303 -43.57 -39.95 24.39
N ASN A 304 -44.15 -38.75 24.34
CA ASN A 304 -43.50 -37.54 23.83
C ASN A 304 -42.51 -36.92 24.85
N PRO A 305 -41.30 -36.46 24.46
CA PRO A 305 -40.42 -35.67 25.33
C PRO A 305 -40.80 -34.17 25.31
N PRO A 306 -40.42 -33.40 26.36
CA PRO A 306 -40.81 -31.99 26.50
C PRO A 306 -39.95 -31.03 25.67
N THR A 307 -40.49 -29.83 25.45
CA THR A 307 -39.82 -28.69 24.83
C THR A 307 -38.67 -28.15 25.69
N GLY A 308 -37.48 -27.97 25.10
CA GLY A 308 -36.36 -27.30 25.78
C GLY A 308 -35.06 -27.30 24.98
N THR A 309 -34.90 -26.34 24.05
CA THR A 309 -33.61 -26.07 23.41
C THR A 309 -32.77 -25.16 24.31
N SER A 310 -31.69 -25.68 24.90
CA SER A 310 -30.64 -24.85 25.50
C SER A 310 -29.68 -24.36 24.41
N PRO A 311 -29.22 -23.11 24.43
CA PRO A 311 -28.15 -22.66 23.54
C PRO A 311 -26.84 -23.37 23.89
N THR A 312 -25.94 -23.48 22.92
CA THR A 312 -24.57 -23.95 23.12
C THR A 312 -23.82 -23.01 24.05
N GLN A 313 -23.31 -23.54 25.17
CA GLN A 313 -22.50 -22.78 26.11
C GLN A 313 -21.12 -22.48 25.52
N ASP A 314 -20.72 -21.22 25.50
CA ASP A 314 -19.38 -20.81 25.12
C ASP A 314 -18.39 -21.14 26.25
N THR A 315 -17.28 -21.76 25.88
CA THR A 315 -16.22 -22.23 26.78
C THR A 315 -14.87 -21.59 26.49
N THR A 316 -14.83 -20.61 25.59
CA THR A 316 -13.62 -19.87 25.23
C THR A 316 -13.28 -18.88 26.33
N ALA A 317 -12.02 -18.81 26.74
CA ALA A 317 -11.60 -17.84 27.74
C ALA A 317 -11.05 -16.58 27.06
N PRO A 318 -11.43 -15.37 27.50
CA PRO A 318 -10.90 -14.15 26.93
C PRO A 318 -9.38 -14.03 27.17
N THR A 319 -8.68 -13.49 26.19
CA THR A 319 -7.22 -13.30 26.08
C THR A 319 -6.91 -11.88 25.62
N VAL A 320 -5.75 -11.32 25.98
CA VAL A 320 -5.31 -9.99 25.50
C VAL A 320 -4.55 -10.15 24.18
N GLN A 321 -5.00 -9.47 23.14
CA GLN A 321 -4.39 -9.42 21.81
C GLN A 321 -3.23 -8.41 21.76
N TRP A 322 -3.41 -7.21 22.29
CA TRP A 322 -2.37 -6.17 22.33
C TRP A 322 -2.53 -5.20 23.50
N VAL A 323 -1.44 -4.46 23.78
CA VAL A 323 -1.38 -3.35 24.74
C VAL A 323 -0.89 -2.09 24.04
N ALA A 324 -1.55 -0.96 24.31
CA ALA A 324 -1.11 0.35 23.84
C ALA A 324 -1.00 1.35 25.00
N ALA A 325 -0.01 2.23 24.95
CA ALA A 325 0.16 3.32 25.91
C ALA A 325 -0.12 4.68 25.24
N ASN A 326 -0.85 5.57 25.91
CA ASN A 326 -1.17 6.90 25.42
C ASN A 326 -1.17 7.92 26.57
N GLY A 327 -0.85 9.18 26.29
CA GLY A 327 -0.84 10.24 27.30
C GLY A 327 -0.23 11.55 26.77
N PRO A 328 -0.27 12.64 27.55
CA PRO A 328 0.43 13.87 27.20
C PRO A 328 1.93 13.59 26.99
N GLY A 329 2.48 13.98 25.84
CA GLY A 329 3.89 13.70 25.49
C GLY A 329 4.18 12.28 24.99
N VAL A 330 3.17 11.41 24.86
CA VAL A 330 3.31 10.04 24.32
C VAL A 330 2.63 9.98 22.95
N THR A 331 3.37 9.60 21.92
CA THR A 331 2.88 9.44 20.54
C THR A 331 3.14 8.03 20.05
N ASN A 332 2.09 7.30 19.65
CA ASN A 332 2.16 5.89 19.25
C ASN A 332 2.88 5.01 20.31
N GLY A 333 2.60 5.28 21.59
CA GLY A 333 3.23 4.61 22.74
C GLY A 333 4.67 5.01 23.04
N THR A 334 5.34 5.79 22.19
CA THR A 334 6.69 6.29 22.44
C THR A 334 6.67 7.68 23.09
N GLY A 335 7.50 7.88 24.12
CA GLY A 335 7.68 9.17 24.78
C GLY A 335 8.41 9.07 26.12
N THR A 336 8.53 10.19 26.83
CA THR A 336 9.02 10.22 28.22
C THR A 336 8.01 10.91 29.13
N VAL A 337 7.66 10.28 30.24
CA VAL A 337 6.75 10.81 31.28
C VAL A 337 7.44 10.91 32.64
N ARG A 338 6.99 11.84 33.50
CA ARG A 338 7.58 12.14 34.81
C ARG A 338 6.55 12.25 35.93
N THR A 339 7.05 12.43 37.17
CA THR A 339 6.31 12.64 38.42
C THR A 339 5.13 13.61 38.26
N GLY A 340 3.92 13.06 38.17
CA GLY A 340 2.67 13.82 38.00
C GLY A 340 1.87 13.46 36.75
N ASP A 341 2.55 13.04 35.68
CA ASP A 341 1.95 12.70 34.40
C ASP A 341 1.02 11.48 34.50
N THR A 342 0.08 11.36 33.57
CA THR A 342 -0.90 10.26 33.52
C THR A 342 -0.84 9.54 32.18
N VAL A 343 -0.53 8.25 32.23
CA VAL A 343 -0.50 7.32 31.11
C VAL A 343 -1.79 6.49 31.13
N THR A 344 -2.45 6.37 29.99
CA THR A 344 -3.55 5.43 29.77
C THR A 344 -3.01 4.19 29.05
N LEU A 345 -3.05 3.05 29.72
CA LEU A 345 -2.80 1.73 29.15
C LEU A 345 -4.13 1.15 28.65
N THR A 346 -4.17 0.72 27.40
CA THR A 346 -5.34 0.10 26.77
C THR A 346 -5.03 -1.35 26.48
N LEU A 347 -5.89 -2.26 26.96
CA LEU A 347 -5.84 -3.69 26.65
C LEU A 347 -6.94 -4.01 25.64
N LYS A 348 -6.60 -4.64 24.52
CA LYS A 348 -7.55 -5.24 23.58
C LYS A 348 -7.68 -6.73 23.84
N PHE A 349 -8.89 -7.24 23.89
CA PHE A 349 -9.23 -8.65 24.08
C PHE A 349 -9.76 -9.26 22.77
N ASN A 350 -9.71 -10.59 22.63
CA ASN A 350 -10.30 -11.30 21.48
C ASN A 350 -11.83 -11.23 21.42
N GLU A 351 -12.49 -10.83 22.51
CA GLU A 351 -13.93 -10.81 22.69
C GLU A 351 -14.35 -9.81 23.78
N ALA A 352 -15.65 -9.56 23.92
CA ALA A 352 -16.18 -8.60 24.88
C ALA A 352 -16.16 -9.11 26.33
N VAL A 353 -15.66 -8.28 27.25
CA VAL A 353 -15.49 -8.64 28.67
C VAL A 353 -16.25 -7.70 29.62
N ASN A 354 -16.92 -8.29 30.59
CA ASN A 354 -17.54 -7.63 31.74
C ASN A 354 -16.54 -7.51 32.89
N VAL A 355 -16.69 -6.43 33.68
CA VAL A 355 -15.84 -6.15 34.85
C VAL A 355 -16.72 -6.07 36.09
N SER A 356 -16.51 -6.97 37.05
CA SER A 356 -17.23 -7.03 38.33
C SER A 356 -16.35 -6.76 39.56
N GLY A 357 -15.07 -6.41 39.35
CA GLY A 357 -14.09 -6.12 40.39
C GLY A 357 -13.32 -4.83 40.12
N THR A 358 -12.19 -4.64 40.79
CA THR A 358 -11.28 -3.49 40.58
C THR A 358 -9.95 -3.97 39.99
N PRO A 359 -9.89 -4.30 38.68
CA PRO A 359 -8.68 -4.83 38.09
C PRO A 359 -7.56 -3.77 38.03
N THR A 360 -6.31 -4.23 38.12
CA THR A 360 -5.12 -3.39 38.14
C THR A 360 -3.98 -4.02 37.34
N LEU A 361 -3.05 -3.19 36.86
CA LEU A 361 -1.80 -3.63 36.24
C LEU A 361 -0.64 -3.14 37.12
N SER A 362 0.16 -4.06 37.64
CA SER A 362 1.43 -3.69 38.28
C SER A 362 2.48 -3.49 37.20
N LEU A 363 3.32 -2.47 37.32
CA LEU A 363 4.25 -2.03 36.28
C LEU A 363 5.72 -2.31 36.68
N ASN A 364 6.63 -2.30 35.71
CA ASN A 364 8.05 -2.63 35.93
C ASN A 364 8.86 -1.51 36.64
N ASP A 365 8.37 -0.28 36.65
CA ASP A 365 8.86 0.85 37.45
C ASP A 365 8.36 0.85 38.92
N ASN A 366 7.60 -0.18 39.30
CA ASN A 366 6.85 -0.36 40.56
C ASN A 366 5.53 0.43 40.65
N GLY A 367 5.14 1.15 39.60
CA GLY A 367 3.86 1.81 39.49
C GLY A 367 2.67 0.84 39.41
N THR A 368 1.46 1.39 39.50
CA THR A 368 0.21 0.62 39.35
C THR A 368 -0.80 1.39 38.52
N ALA A 369 -1.22 0.81 37.39
CA ALA A 369 -2.34 1.29 36.59
C ALA A 369 -3.66 0.74 37.14
N LYS A 370 -4.67 1.59 37.26
CA LYS A 370 -6.00 1.27 37.79
C LYS A 370 -7.04 1.31 36.70
N TYR A 371 -7.96 0.35 36.69
CA TYR A 371 -9.08 0.31 35.75
C TYR A 371 -9.94 1.58 35.76
N VAL A 372 -10.37 2.03 34.58
CA VAL A 372 -11.17 3.24 34.38
C VAL A 372 -12.45 3.00 33.57
N SER A 373 -12.37 2.29 32.44
CA SER A 373 -13.51 2.17 31.51
C SER A 373 -13.39 0.94 30.58
N GLY A 374 -14.48 0.57 29.90
CA GLY A 374 -14.53 -0.48 28.87
C GLY A 374 -15.35 -1.72 29.20
N ALA A 375 -16.06 -1.78 30.33
CA ALA A 375 -16.88 -2.94 30.68
C ALA A 375 -17.99 -3.16 29.62
N GLY A 376 -18.14 -4.42 29.19
CA GLY A 376 -19.08 -4.80 28.13
C GLY A 376 -18.54 -4.63 26.71
N THR A 377 -17.27 -4.23 26.53
CA THR A 377 -16.58 -4.19 25.24
C THR A 377 -15.36 -5.10 25.25
N ASP A 378 -14.72 -5.26 24.10
CA ASP A 378 -13.47 -6.01 23.94
C ASP A 378 -12.21 -5.20 24.32
N THR A 379 -12.37 -4.03 24.96
CA THR A 379 -11.27 -3.08 25.16
C THR A 379 -11.37 -2.42 26.54
N LEU A 380 -10.40 -2.67 27.43
CA LEU A 380 -10.37 -2.08 28.78
C LEU A 380 -9.26 -1.02 28.91
N GLN A 381 -9.57 0.11 29.54
CA GLN A 381 -8.62 1.19 29.81
C GLN A 381 -8.22 1.25 31.29
N PHE A 382 -6.93 1.49 31.52
CA PHE A 382 -6.30 1.63 32.83
C PHE A 382 -5.49 2.93 32.87
N GLN A 383 -5.57 3.68 33.96
CA GLN A 383 -4.76 4.88 34.17
C GLN A 383 -3.67 4.65 35.21
N TYR A 384 -2.45 5.00 34.83
CA TYR A 384 -1.27 5.06 35.68
C TYR A 384 -0.86 6.52 35.84
N LYS A 385 -0.72 6.99 37.09
CA LYS A 385 -0.25 8.34 37.40
C LYS A 385 1.12 8.24 38.06
N VAL A 386 2.15 8.72 37.37
CA VAL A 386 3.57 8.58 37.75
C VAL A 386 3.84 9.29 39.08
N ALA A 387 4.50 8.59 40.00
CA ALA A 387 4.96 9.07 41.29
C ALA A 387 6.50 9.13 41.35
N ALA A 388 7.04 9.89 42.31
CA ALA A 388 8.48 10.10 42.40
C ALA A 388 9.22 8.80 42.75
N GLY A 389 10.28 8.48 42.01
CA GLY A 389 11.09 7.27 42.19
C GLY A 389 10.73 6.12 41.25
N GLU A 390 9.54 6.16 40.64
CA GLU A 390 9.17 5.23 39.57
C GLU A 390 10.02 5.58 38.33
N ASN A 391 10.88 4.67 37.90
CA ASN A 391 11.80 4.87 36.77
C ASN A 391 11.92 3.59 35.96
N THR A 392 11.85 3.71 34.63
CA THR A 392 12.18 2.62 33.70
C THR A 392 12.57 3.18 32.34
N ALA A 393 13.50 2.49 31.67
CA ALA A 393 13.88 2.79 30.29
C ALA A 393 12.77 2.43 29.28
N ASP A 394 11.86 1.51 29.65
CA ASP A 394 10.65 1.22 28.88
C ASP A 394 9.55 0.66 29.81
N LEU A 395 8.33 1.20 29.73
CA LEU A 395 7.23 0.88 30.65
C LEU A 395 6.52 -0.40 30.24
N ALA A 396 6.67 -1.43 31.06
CA ALA A 396 6.06 -2.74 30.86
C ALA A 396 5.02 -3.02 31.94
N ILE A 397 3.98 -3.78 31.59
CA ILE A 397 3.16 -4.48 32.58
C ILE A 397 4.03 -5.59 33.18
N LYS A 398 4.16 -5.60 34.49
CA LYS A 398 4.85 -6.64 35.27
C LYS A 398 3.88 -7.74 35.70
N THR A 399 2.62 -7.40 35.97
CA THR A 399 1.60 -8.39 36.39
C THR A 399 0.19 -7.92 36.05
N TYR A 400 -0.58 -8.81 35.42
CA TYR A 400 -2.01 -8.68 35.19
C TYR A 400 -2.80 -9.10 36.44
N ASN A 401 -3.46 -8.17 37.12
CA ASN A 401 -4.47 -8.48 38.13
C ASN A 401 -5.87 -8.17 37.57
N LEU A 402 -6.35 -9.05 36.68
CA LEU A 402 -7.66 -8.94 36.04
C LEU A 402 -8.75 -9.72 36.80
N SER A 403 -8.66 -9.74 38.13
CA SER A 403 -9.64 -10.41 38.98
C SER A 403 -11.03 -9.75 38.86
N GLY A 404 -12.04 -10.56 38.54
CA GLY A 404 -13.39 -10.08 38.22
C GLY A 404 -13.60 -9.63 36.77
N VAL A 405 -12.63 -9.83 35.87
CA VAL A 405 -12.83 -9.72 34.41
C VAL A 405 -13.24 -11.09 33.85
N LYS A 406 -14.35 -11.13 33.11
CA LYS A 406 -14.95 -12.33 32.51
C LYS A 406 -15.61 -11.97 31.18
N ASP A 407 -15.80 -12.92 30.29
CA ASP A 407 -16.67 -12.75 29.11
C ASP A 407 -18.17 -12.69 29.49
N LEU A 408 -19.06 -12.76 28.49
CA LEU A 408 -20.51 -12.82 28.68
C LEU A 408 -21.03 -14.20 29.12
N ALA A 409 -20.30 -15.29 28.83
CA ALA A 409 -20.64 -16.66 29.25
C ALA A 409 -20.20 -16.98 30.69
N GLY A 410 -19.32 -16.15 31.25
CA GLY A 410 -18.78 -16.25 32.60
C GLY A 410 -17.40 -16.90 32.70
N ASN A 411 -16.72 -17.20 31.58
CA ASN A 411 -15.37 -17.78 31.62
C ASN A 411 -14.36 -16.74 32.15
N ALA A 412 -13.36 -17.23 32.87
CA ALA A 412 -12.36 -16.38 33.50
C ALA A 412 -11.23 -16.06 32.50
N PHE A 413 -10.68 -14.85 32.61
CA PHE A 413 -9.56 -14.41 31.78
C PHE A 413 -8.35 -15.36 31.82
N ASN A 414 -7.77 -15.63 30.64
CA ASN A 414 -6.54 -16.41 30.50
C ASN A 414 -5.32 -15.49 30.30
N VAL A 415 -4.43 -15.47 31.30
CA VAL A 415 -3.16 -14.72 31.28
C VAL A 415 -2.08 -15.32 30.37
N SER A 416 -2.26 -16.56 29.89
CA SER A 416 -1.24 -17.26 29.09
C SER A 416 -1.07 -16.61 27.73
N GLY A 417 0.15 -16.17 27.41
CA GLY A 417 0.49 -15.51 26.15
C GLY A 417 0.11 -14.03 26.07
N ALA A 418 -0.48 -13.43 27.10
CA ALA A 418 -0.82 -12.01 27.10
C ALA A 418 0.44 -11.13 26.92
N PRO A 419 0.46 -10.16 25.97
CA PRO A 419 1.61 -9.30 25.76
C PRO A 419 1.82 -8.36 26.95
N TYR A 420 3.05 -8.27 27.45
CA TYR A 420 3.39 -7.45 28.63
C TYR A 420 3.92 -6.05 28.26
N GLN A 421 4.42 -5.87 27.04
CA GLN A 421 4.98 -4.62 26.55
C GLN A 421 3.94 -3.87 25.71
N PRO A 422 3.61 -2.60 26.03
CA PRO A 422 2.91 -1.72 25.11
C PRO A 422 3.72 -1.50 23.82
N ALA A 423 3.07 -1.26 22.70
CA ALA A 423 3.78 -0.83 21.49
C ALA A 423 4.50 0.52 21.71
N GLY A 424 5.69 0.70 21.11
CA GLY A 424 6.55 1.87 21.32
C GLY A 424 7.56 1.69 22.47
N THR A 425 8.28 2.76 22.81
CA THR A 425 9.16 2.81 23.99
C THR A 425 8.77 3.98 24.90
N LEU A 426 8.23 3.65 26.07
CA LEU A 426 7.73 4.63 27.03
C LEU A 426 8.67 4.74 28.22
N VAL A 427 9.57 5.72 28.16
CA VAL A 427 10.48 6.01 29.27
C VAL A 427 9.69 6.63 30.42
N VAL A 428 9.83 6.10 31.63
CA VAL A 428 9.41 6.81 32.86
C VAL A 428 10.68 7.33 33.52
N ASP A 429 10.82 8.65 33.57
CA ASP A 429 11.98 9.29 34.18
C ASP A 429 11.53 10.30 35.24
N THR A 430 11.75 9.93 36.50
CA THR A 430 11.43 10.77 37.66
C THR A 430 12.68 11.35 38.32
N LYS A 431 13.85 11.23 37.67
CA LYS A 431 15.09 11.86 38.11
C LYS A 431 15.00 13.38 38.02
N THR A 432 15.74 14.03 38.91
CA THR A 432 15.97 15.48 38.92
C THR A 432 17.42 15.75 38.51
N ALA A 433 17.77 16.98 38.13
CA ALA A 433 19.17 17.38 37.88
C ALA A 433 20.16 17.13 39.05
N ALA A 434 19.67 16.82 40.26
CA ALA A 434 20.51 16.42 41.38
C ALA A 434 20.81 14.90 41.41
N ALA A 435 20.00 14.09 40.73
CA ALA A 435 20.13 12.64 40.62
C ALA A 435 20.64 12.19 39.24
N ASP A 436 20.28 12.92 38.19
CA ASP A 436 20.86 12.76 36.86
C ASP A 436 21.94 13.81 36.63
N THR A 437 23.18 13.36 36.50
CA THR A 437 24.36 14.23 36.29
C THR A 437 24.97 14.08 34.90
N ILE A 438 24.32 13.33 34.00
CA ILE A 438 24.79 13.15 32.64
C ILE A 438 24.26 14.33 31.81
N ALA A 439 25.16 15.04 31.14
CA ALA A 439 24.77 16.14 30.25
C ALA A 439 24.59 15.62 28.82
N PRO A 440 23.53 16.05 28.10
CA PRO A 440 23.31 15.64 26.72
C PRO A 440 24.47 16.10 25.83
N LYS A 441 24.79 15.32 24.80
CA LYS A 441 25.87 15.59 23.83
C LYS A 441 25.37 15.46 22.41
N VAL A 442 25.84 16.32 21.50
CA VAL A 442 25.58 16.16 20.06
C VAL A 442 26.40 14.98 19.53
N GLN A 443 25.72 13.97 18.98
CA GLN A 443 26.32 12.74 18.43
C GLN A 443 26.66 12.89 16.94
N TRP A 444 25.75 13.43 16.14
CA TRP A 444 25.95 13.66 14.71
C TRP A 444 25.10 14.82 14.19
N VAL A 445 25.48 15.30 12.99
CA VAL A 445 24.75 16.30 12.21
C VAL A 445 24.50 15.74 10.81
N ALA A 446 23.29 15.90 10.30
CA ALA A 446 22.92 15.57 8.93
C ALA A 446 22.29 16.79 8.24
N ALA A 447 22.37 16.83 6.91
CA ALA A 447 21.79 17.90 6.09
C ALA A 447 20.91 17.34 4.99
N ASN A 448 19.75 17.96 4.74
CA ASN A 448 18.83 17.59 3.67
C ASN A 448 18.24 18.85 3.02
N GLY A 449 17.96 18.81 1.72
CA GLY A 449 17.39 19.97 1.00
C GLY A 449 17.42 19.82 -0.52
N PRO A 450 16.87 20.79 -1.28
CA PRO A 450 16.78 20.72 -2.74
C PRO A 450 18.14 20.63 -3.45
N GLY A 451 18.41 19.50 -4.10
CA GLY A 451 19.70 19.23 -4.75
C GLY A 451 20.78 18.69 -3.81
N LEU A 452 20.39 18.15 -2.65
CA LEU A 452 21.23 17.31 -1.78
C LEU A 452 20.75 15.87 -1.82
N THR A 453 21.68 14.94 -1.96
CA THR A 453 21.48 13.49 -1.84
C THR A 453 22.45 12.98 -0.76
N ASN A 454 21.93 12.41 0.32
CA ASN A 454 22.71 11.95 1.48
C ASN A 454 23.66 13.05 2.03
N GLY A 455 23.14 14.28 2.16
CA GLY A 455 23.90 15.47 2.59
C GLY A 455 24.88 16.06 1.58
N ALA A 456 25.25 15.32 0.53
CA ALA A 456 26.13 15.79 -0.52
C ALA A 456 25.38 16.47 -1.68
N GLY A 457 25.95 17.54 -2.25
CA GLY A 457 25.39 18.21 -3.42
C GLY A 457 25.69 19.70 -3.46
N THR A 458 24.82 20.47 -4.09
CA THR A 458 24.98 21.93 -4.20
C THR A 458 23.65 22.64 -3.96
N VAL A 459 23.65 23.61 -3.04
CA VAL A 459 22.53 24.53 -2.78
C VAL A 459 22.86 25.95 -3.28
N ARG A 460 21.83 26.71 -3.63
CA ARG A 460 21.89 28.04 -4.24
C ARG A 460 20.95 29.00 -3.49
N VAL A 461 21.06 30.29 -3.79
CA VAL A 461 20.18 31.34 -3.22
C VAL A 461 18.70 30.95 -3.33
N GLY A 462 18.01 30.99 -2.20
CA GLY A 462 16.59 30.67 -2.09
C GLY A 462 16.30 29.24 -1.60
N ASP A 463 17.24 28.30 -1.78
CA ASP A 463 17.10 26.92 -1.28
C ASP A 463 17.03 26.91 0.25
N THR A 464 16.34 25.92 0.81
CA THR A 464 16.27 25.69 2.26
C THR A 464 16.90 24.35 2.61
N VAL A 465 17.94 24.40 3.43
CA VAL A 465 18.62 23.24 4.02
C VAL A 465 18.04 23.00 5.41
N THR A 466 17.62 21.76 5.67
CA THR A 466 17.31 21.29 7.03
C THR A 466 18.53 20.59 7.60
N LEU A 467 19.07 21.14 8.68
CA LEU A 467 20.12 20.55 9.50
C LEU A 467 19.47 19.81 10.67
N THR A 468 19.80 18.53 10.82
CA THR A 468 19.29 17.67 11.89
C THR A 468 20.43 17.35 12.85
N LEU A 469 20.24 17.64 14.14
CA LEU A 469 21.18 17.34 15.22
C LEU A 469 20.65 16.16 16.03
N LYS A 470 21.45 15.10 16.18
CA LYS A 470 21.18 14.00 17.10
C LYS A 470 21.89 14.22 18.42
N PHE A 471 21.21 13.95 19.52
CA PHE A 471 21.70 14.03 20.89
C PHE A 471 21.83 12.64 21.53
N SER A 472 22.62 12.52 22.61
CA SER A 472 22.79 11.27 23.37
C SER A 472 21.53 10.77 24.08
N GLU A 473 20.55 11.65 24.25
CA GLU A 473 19.33 11.49 25.02
C GLU A 473 18.33 12.57 24.62
N ALA A 474 17.09 12.48 25.10
CA ALA A 474 16.04 13.44 24.80
C ALA A 474 16.33 14.83 25.38
N VAL A 475 16.08 15.88 24.59
CA VAL A 475 16.32 17.28 24.97
C VAL A 475 15.06 18.15 24.90
N THR A 476 14.87 18.96 25.93
CA THR A 476 13.90 20.06 25.97
C THR A 476 14.50 21.33 25.36
N VAL A 477 13.65 22.20 24.80
CA VAL A 477 14.05 23.47 24.19
C VAL A 477 13.28 24.62 24.85
N ASN A 478 14.00 25.49 25.56
CA ASN A 478 13.46 26.73 26.13
C ASN A 478 14.17 27.94 25.53
N GLY A 479 13.51 28.62 24.58
CA GLY A 479 14.05 29.77 23.85
C GLY A 479 14.18 29.51 22.35
N THR A 480 15.04 30.26 21.67
CA THR A 480 15.20 30.23 20.20
C THR A 480 16.62 29.82 19.81
N PRO A 481 17.00 28.52 19.91
CA PRO A 481 18.33 28.09 19.54
C PRO A 481 18.60 28.26 18.04
N THR A 482 19.87 28.50 17.70
CA THR A 482 20.32 28.70 16.32
C THR A 482 21.69 28.06 16.07
N LEU A 483 22.03 27.87 14.80
CA LEU A 483 23.35 27.44 14.35
C LEU A 483 23.92 28.52 13.44
N SER A 484 25.07 29.11 13.80
CA SER A 484 25.80 29.98 12.88
C SER A 484 26.65 29.12 11.95
N LEU A 485 26.66 29.42 10.65
CA LEU A 485 27.28 28.59 9.61
C LEU A 485 28.57 29.23 9.06
N ASN A 486 29.43 28.43 8.42
CA ASN A 486 30.73 28.89 7.91
C ASN A 486 30.64 29.79 6.66
N ASP A 487 29.53 29.75 5.93
CA ASP A 487 29.17 30.65 4.82
C ASP A 487 28.61 32.02 5.27
N LYS A 488 28.47 32.25 6.58
CA LYS A 488 27.82 33.38 7.30
C LYS A 488 26.30 33.22 7.49
N GLY A 489 25.69 32.16 6.97
CA GLY A 489 24.29 31.82 7.18
C GLY A 489 23.95 31.52 8.64
N THR A 490 22.65 31.46 8.93
CA THR A 490 22.14 31.06 10.25
C THR A 490 20.96 30.10 10.09
N ALA A 491 21.09 28.89 10.63
CA ALA A 491 19.98 27.94 10.74
C ALA A 491 19.18 28.23 12.02
N LYS A 492 17.86 28.23 11.92
CA LYS A 492 16.93 28.49 13.03
C LYS A 492 16.20 27.22 13.42
N TYR A 493 16.02 27.01 14.72
CA TYR A 493 15.26 25.88 15.25
C TYR A 493 13.83 25.83 14.71
N VAL A 494 13.33 24.61 14.45
CA VAL A 494 11.98 24.35 13.90
C VAL A 494 11.20 23.33 14.73
N SER A 495 11.79 22.18 15.07
CA SER A 495 11.07 21.06 15.68
C SER A 495 12.00 20.08 16.41
N GLY A 496 11.42 19.20 17.24
CA GLY A 496 12.14 18.12 17.93
C GLY A 496 12.21 18.22 19.45
N ALA A 497 11.70 19.28 20.07
CA ALA A 497 11.69 19.40 21.53
C ALA A 497 10.97 18.21 22.19
N GLY A 498 11.62 17.61 23.20
CA GLY A 498 11.16 16.39 23.87
C GLY A 498 11.68 15.08 23.26
N THR A 499 12.38 15.14 22.12
CA THR A 499 13.08 13.98 21.52
C THR A 499 14.59 14.16 21.59
N ASP A 500 15.34 13.14 21.21
CA ASP A 500 16.80 13.19 21.11
C ASP A 500 17.30 13.84 19.80
N THR A 501 16.42 14.48 19.02
CA THR A 501 16.74 14.94 17.67
C THR A 501 16.08 16.29 17.39
N LEU A 502 16.88 17.35 17.17
CA LEU A 502 16.38 18.70 16.85
C LEU A 502 16.63 19.07 15.38
N GLN A 503 15.64 19.67 14.74
CA GLN A 503 15.73 20.18 13.35
C GLN A 503 15.87 21.69 13.31
N PHE A 504 16.74 22.17 12.41
CA PHE A 504 17.02 23.57 12.15
C PHE A 504 16.92 23.84 10.64
N GLN A 505 16.31 24.95 10.23
CA GLN A 505 16.25 25.36 8.82
C GLN A 505 17.13 26.56 8.55
N TYR A 506 17.95 26.45 7.50
CA TYR A 506 18.76 27.49 6.91
C TYR A 506 18.26 27.78 5.50
N LYS A 507 17.90 29.04 5.22
CA LYS A 507 17.52 29.49 3.87
C LYS A 507 18.67 30.31 3.28
N VAL A 508 19.24 29.84 2.17
CA VAL A 508 20.43 30.42 1.54
C VAL A 508 20.13 31.82 0.99
N ALA A 509 20.91 32.81 1.41
CA ALA A 509 20.87 34.18 0.90
C ALA A 509 22.02 34.45 -0.08
N ALA A 510 21.96 35.58 -0.79
CA ALA A 510 23.01 35.96 -1.73
C ALA A 510 24.31 36.35 -1.00
N GLY A 511 25.43 35.76 -1.42
CA GLY A 511 26.78 36.03 -0.88
C GLY A 511 27.28 34.97 0.12
N GLU A 512 26.41 34.08 0.60
CA GLU A 512 26.73 33.00 1.53
C GLU A 512 27.35 31.82 0.78
N ASN A 513 28.65 31.87 0.47
CA ASN A 513 29.34 30.83 -0.32
C ASN A 513 30.26 29.98 0.55
N THR A 514 30.25 28.67 0.33
CA THR A 514 31.25 27.75 0.87
C THR A 514 31.42 26.52 -0.03
N SER A 515 32.62 25.96 -0.08
CA SER A 515 32.89 24.69 -0.74
C SER A 515 32.36 23.48 0.04
N ASP A 516 32.15 23.64 1.35
CA ASP A 516 31.47 22.66 2.19
C ASP A 516 30.82 23.36 3.40
N LEU A 517 29.54 23.09 3.65
CA LEU A 517 28.76 23.77 4.68
C LEU A 517 28.96 23.10 6.03
N ALA A 518 29.52 23.86 6.97
CA ALA A 518 29.71 23.42 8.34
C ALA A 518 29.03 24.38 9.32
N ILE A 519 28.59 23.84 10.45
CA ILE A 519 28.26 24.63 11.63
C ILE A 519 29.56 25.29 12.09
N LYS A 520 29.52 26.61 12.27
CA LYS A 520 30.60 27.40 12.86
C LYS A 520 30.41 27.59 14.36
N THR A 521 29.16 27.70 14.83
CA THR A 521 28.86 27.90 16.25
C THR A 521 27.49 27.36 16.61
N TYR A 522 27.45 26.61 17.72
CA TYR A 522 26.24 26.08 18.34
C TYR A 522 25.64 27.08 19.34
N ASN A 523 24.62 27.85 18.94
CA ASN A 523 23.93 28.77 19.84
C ASN A 523 22.71 28.06 20.47
N LEU A 524 22.99 27.00 21.23
CA LEU A 524 21.99 26.09 21.81
C LEU A 524 21.62 26.46 23.26
N SER A 525 21.68 27.74 23.62
CA SER A 525 21.27 28.24 24.93
C SER A 525 19.81 27.88 25.21
N GLY A 526 19.55 27.21 26.34
CA GLY A 526 18.20 26.76 26.71
C GLY A 526 17.81 25.38 26.16
N VAL A 527 18.70 24.72 25.40
CA VAL A 527 18.63 23.27 25.15
C VAL A 527 19.20 22.54 26.36
N LYS A 528 18.41 21.63 26.93
CA LYS A 528 18.70 20.87 28.15
C LYS A 528 18.14 19.46 28.03
N ASP A 529 18.58 18.51 28.83
CA ASP A 529 17.87 17.22 28.93
C ASP A 529 16.50 17.36 29.64
N LEU A 530 15.88 16.23 29.96
CA LEU A 530 14.61 16.19 30.68
C LEU A 530 14.77 16.32 32.22
N ALA A 531 15.98 16.23 32.77
CA ALA A 531 16.29 16.40 34.19
C ALA A 531 16.65 17.85 34.57
N GLY A 532 17.18 18.63 33.63
CA GLY A 532 17.59 20.03 33.74
C GLY A 532 19.06 20.33 33.42
N ASN A 533 19.88 19.34 33.06
CA ASN A 533 21.30 19.55 32.77
C ASN A 533 21.49 20.31 31.45
N ALA A 534 22.50 21.17 31.42
CA ALA A 534 22.84 21.93 30.22
C ALA A 534 23.60 21.04 29.22
N LEU A 535 23.33 21.26 27.93
CA LEU A 535 24.03 20.58 26.83
C LEU A 535 25.55 20.70 26.93
N SER A 536 26.25 19.57 26.80
CA SER A 536 27.70 19.51 26.63
C SER A 536 28.06 19.49 25.14
N LEU A 537 28.71 20.55 24.68
CA LEU A 537 29.23 20.66 23.30
C LEU A 537 30.63 20.04 23.13
N SER A 538 31.16 19.38 24.17
CA SER A 538 32.48 18.74 24.13
C SER A 538 32.49 17.57 23.15
N GLY A 539 33.20 17.71 22.04
CA GLY A 539 33.28 16.71 20.98
C GLY A 539 32.11 16.74 19.99
N ALA A 540 31.25 17.76 20.03
CA ALA A 540 30.17 17.91 19.05
C ALA A 540 30.75 18.01 17.61
N PRO A 541 30.28 17.20 16.65
CA PRO A 541 30.73 17.29 15.27
C PRO A 541 30.20 18.57 14.61
N TYR A 542 31.02 19.29 13.87
CA TYR A 542 30.64 20.57 13.25
C TYR A 542 30.22 20.46 11.78
N GLN A 543 30.58 19.36 11.12
CA GLN A 543 30.34 19.14 9.70
C GLN A 543 29.23 18.09 9.52
N PRO A 544 28.17 18.37 8.74
CA PRO A 544 27.22 17.35 8.31
C PRO A 544 27.91 16.25 7.50
N ALA A 545 27.32 15.06 7.44
CA ALA A 545 27.78 14.02 6.51
C ALA A 545 27.60 14.46 5.03
N GLY A 546 28.55 14.09 4.18
CA GLY A 546 28.61 14.50 2.77
C GLY A 546 29.43 15.77 2.53
N THR A 547 29.42 16.28 1.29
CA THR A 547 30.01 17.58 0.93
C THR A 547 28.92 18.48 0.38
N LEU A 548 28.59 19.53 1.13
CA LEU A 548 27.46 20.42 0.87
C LEU A 548 27.97 21.76 0.36
N VAL A 549 28.08 21.89 -0.96
CA VAL A 549 28.50 23.15 -1.58
C VAL A 549 27.37 24.18 -1.49
N VAL A 550 27.66 25.39 -1.01
CA VAL A 550 26.76 26.54 -1.16
C VAL A 550 27.36 27.47 -2.21
N ASP A 551 26.73 27.52 -3.39
CA ASP A 551 27.16 28.39 -4.48
C ASP A 551 26.09 29.43 -4.78
N THR A 552 26.37 30.68 -4.39
CA THR A 552 25.46 31.81 -4.61
C THR A 552 25.92 32.69 -5.77
N LYS A 553 26.94 32.28 -6.53
CA LYS A 553 27.37 33.03 -7.71
C LYS A 553 26.23 33.03 -8.73
N THR A 554 26.04 34.15 -9.42
CA THR A 554 25.14 34.22 -10.57
C THR A 554 25.58 33.15 -11.56
N ALA A 555 24.68 32.18 -11.80
CA ALA A 555 25.10 30.86 -12.25
C ALA A 555 25.85 30.87 -13.58
N ALA A 556 26.84 30.00 -13.72
CA ALA A 556 27.30 29.57 -15.03
C ALA A 556 26.08 29.01 -15.80
N VAL A 557 25.78 29.61 -16.95
CA VAL A 557 24.64 29.23 -17.79
C VAL A 557 24.91 27.84 -18.35
N GLY A 558 24.31 26.82 -17.75
CA GLY A 558 24.13 25.54 -18.45
C GLY A 558 23.28 25.82 -19.69
N THR A 559 23.72 25.39 -20.87
CA THR A 559 23.08 25.77 -22.14
C THR A 559 21.94 24.84 -22.58
N THR A 560 21.74 23.74 -21.86
CA THR A 560 20.68 22.76 -22.15
C THR A 560 19.37 23.17 -21.52
N ALA A 561 18.38 23.52 -22.35
CA ALA A 561 17.02 23.80 -21.88
C ALA A 561 16.31 22.54 -21.35
N PRO A 562 15.54 22.63 -20.25
CA PRO A 562 14.73 21.53 -19.73
C PRO A 562 13.64 21.13 -20.73
N THR A 563 13.32 19.84 -20.79
CA THR A 563 12.24 19.27 -21.60
C THR A 563 11.21 18.57 -20.72
N VAL A 564 9.95 18.53 -21.19
CA VAL A 564 8.89 17.72 -20.57
C VAL A 564 9.11 16.26 -20.95
N GLN A 565 9.15 15.35 -19.97
CA GLN A 565 9.29 13.90 -20.19
C GLN A 565 7.93 13.20 -20.33
N TRP A 566 7.00 13.47 -19.42
CA TRP A 566 5.68 12.85 -19.38
C TRP A 566 4.65 13.75 -18.70
N VAL A 567 3.39 13.45 -18.97
CA VAL A 567 2.23 14.03 -18.29
C VAL A 567 1.28 12.94 -17.80
N ALA A 568 0.66 13.17 -16.65
CA ALA A 568 -0.29 12.25 -16.03
C ALA A 568 -1.47 13.01 -15.43
N ALA A 569 -2.64 12.37 -15.39
CA ALA A 569 -3.85 12.92 -14.77
C ALA A 569 -4.24 12.09 -13.54
N THR A 570 -4.74 12.76 -12.50
CA THR A 570 -5.34 12.14 -11.30
C THR A 570 -6.55 12.94 -10.85
N GLY A 571 -7.44 12.33 -10.07
CA GLY A 571 -8.68 12.95 -9.60
C GLY A 571 -9.59 11.91 -8.97
N SER A 572 -10.60 12.31 -8.19
CA SER A 572 -11.46 11.38 -7.46
C SER A 572 -12.29 10.44 -8.33
N LYS A 573 -12.42 10.74 -9.64
CA LYS A 573 -13.08 9.90 -10.64
C LYS A 573 -12.11 9.28 -11.66
N LEU A 574 -10.79 9.43 -11.45
CA LEU A 574 -9.74 8.98 -12.36
C LEU A 574 -8.86 7.92 -11.72
N GLN A 575 -8.61 6.85 -12.45
CA GLN A 575 -7.76 5.74 -12.05
C GLN A 575 -6.69 5.56 -13.12
N ASN A 576 -5.43 5.85 -12.77
CA ASN A 576 -4.31 5.92 -13.72
C ASN A 576 -4.64 6.84 -14.92
N GLY A 577 -5.07 8.07 -14.63
CA GLY A 577 -5.58 9.07 -15.58
C GLY A 577 -6.93 8.74 -16.24
N THR A 578 -7.26 7.47 -16.38
CA THR A 578 -8.46 7.00 -17.08
C THR A 578 -9.72 7.26 -16.26
N GLY A 579 -10.76 7.83 -16.87
CA GLY A 579 -12.05 8.06 -16.22
C GLY A 579 -12.94 9.07 -16.93
N THR A 580 -14.12 9.31 -16.36
CA THR A 580 -15.04 10.35 -16.84
C THR A 580 -15.28 11.41 -15.77
N VAL A 581 -15.04 12.67 -16.11
CA VAL A 581 -15.34 13.84 -15.27
C VAL A 581 -16.43 14.70 -15.89
N SER A 582 -17.06 15.53 -15.08
CA SER A 582 -18.18 16.40 -15.44
C SER A 582 -18.09 17.71 -14.66
N ALA A 583 -18.96 18.67 -15.00
CA ALA A 583 -18.94 20.01 -14.40
C ALA A 583 -18.91 19.98 -12.86
N GLY A 584 -17.92 20.67 -12.28
CA GLY A 584 -17.67 20.71 -10.84
C GLY A 584 -16.52 19.82 -10.36
N ASP A 585 -16.16 18.77 -11.09
CA ASP A 585 -15.03 17.89 -10.77
C ASP A 585 -13.68 18.60 -10.95
N THR A 586 -12.67 18.18 -10.19
CA THR A 586 -11.28 18.64 -10.32
C THR A 586 -10.38 17.51 -10.80
N VAL A 587 -9.56 17.80 -11.81
CA VAL A 587 -8.47 16.96 -12.31
C VAL A 587 -7.14 17.62 -11.99
N ARG A 588 -6.23 16.84 -11.39
CA ARG A 588 -4.84 17.19 -11.13
C ARG A 588 -3.98 16.66 -12.29
N LEU A 589 -3.36 17.56 -13.04
CA LEU A 589 -2.38 17.25 -14.07
C LEU A 589 -0.96 17.40 -13.51
N SER A 590 -0.16 16.35 -13.60
CA SER A 590 1.27 16.34 -13.26
C SER A 590 2.10 16.42 -14.55
N VAL A 591 3.04 17.36 -14.60
CA VAL A 591 3.97 17.57 -15.72
C VAL A 591 5.39 17.33 -15.22
N ASN A 592 6.05 16.30 -15.72
CA ASN A 592 7.41 15.95 -15.34
C ASN A 592 8.45 16.45 -16.34
N PHE A 593 9.62 16.83 -15.82
CA PHE A 593 10.72 17.42 -16.56
C PHE A 593 12.01 16.61 -16.36
N ASN A 594 12.92 16.68 -17.32
CA ASN A 594 14.23 16.05 -17.22
C ASN A 594 15.19 16.72 -16.21
N GLN A 595 14.77 17.81 -15.57
CA GLN A 595 15.53 18.61 -14.63
C GLN A 595 14.62 19.15 -13.51
N VAL A 596 15.21 19.62 -12.41
CA VAL A 596 14.48 20.30 -11.33
C VAL A 596 14.08 21.71 -11.78
N MET A 597 12.81 22.04 -11.56
CA MET A 597 12.16 23.24 -12.06
C MET A 597 11.83 24.24 -10.95
N THR A 598 12.12 25.51 -11.23
CA THR A 598 11.70 26.68 -10.46
C THR A 598 10.49 27.33 -11.12
N VAL A 599 9.62 27.98 -10.34
CA VAL A 599 8.43 28.68 -10.84
C VAL A 599 8.39 30.09 -10.26
N ASN A 600 8.55 31.09 -11.12
CA ASN A 600 8.39 32.51 -10.80
C ASN A 600 7.42 33.15 -11.81
N GLY A 601 6.13 32.86 -11.63
CA GLY A 601 5.04 33.22 -12.52
C GLY A 601 3.79 32.39 -12.23
N THR A 602 2.77 32.52 -13.08
CA THR A 602 1.52 31.76 -12.99
C THR A 602 1.35 30.86 -14.23
N PRO A 603 2.11 29.76 -14.33
CA PRO A 603 2.01 28.89 -15.50
C PRO A 603 0.65 28.20 -15.56
N THR A 604 0.20 27.91 -16.78
CA THR A 604 -1.11 27.33 -17.09
C THR A 604 -1.00 26.32 -18.23
N LEU A 605 -1.96 25.40 -18.29
CA LEU A 605 -2.12 24.47 -19.41
C LEU A 605 -3.47 24.73 -20.08
N SER A 606 -3.47 25.01 -21.38
CA SER A 606 -4.69 25.02 -22.19
C SER A 606 -5.08 23.59 -22.52
N LEU A 607 -6.38 23.28 -22.53
CA LEU A 607 -6.87 21.91 -22.67
C LEU A 607 -7.77 21.73 -23.91
N SER A 608 -7.88 20.50 -24.42
CA SER A 608 -8.75 20.15 -25.56
C SER A 608 -10.25 20.38 -25.27
N SER A 609 -10.64 20.44 -23.99
CA SER A 609 -12.00 20.80 -23.57
C SER A 609 -12.35 22.29 -23.68
N ASN A 610 -11.38 23.13 -24.09
CA ASN A 610 -11.33 24.60 -23.92
C ASN A 610 -11.14 25.07 -22.47
N GLY A 611 -10.96 24.15 -21.52
CA GLY A 611 -10.62 24.46 -20.14
C GLY A 611 -9.17 24.95 -19.97
N THR A 612 -8.85 25.43 -18.77
CA THR A 612 -7.48 25.83 -18.38
C THR A 612 -7.11 25.21 -17.03
N ALA A 613 -6.01 24.46 -16.99
CA ALA A 613 -5.41 24.00 -15.74
C ALA A 613 -4.50 25.08 -15.16
N LYS A 614 -4.57 25.30 -13.85
CA LYS A 614 -3.81 26.33 -13.13
C LYS A 614 -2.78 25.68 -12.22
N TYR A 615 -1.56 26.20 -12.21
CA TYR A 615 -0.49 25.70 -11.35
C TYR A 615 -0.87 25.74 -9.86
N VAL A 616 -0.57 24.65 -9.14
CA VAL A 616 -0.86 24.49 -7.70
C VAL A 616 0.34 24.04 -6.85
N GLY A 617 1.41 23.50 -7.43
CA GLY A 617 2.58 23.10 -6.64
C GLY A 617 3.67 22.33 -7.41
N GLY A 618 4.75 21.96 -6.73
CA GLY A 618 5.85 21.16 -7.29
C GLY A 618 7.14 21.93 -7.64
N ALA A 619 7.17 23.26 -7.51
CA ALA A 619 8.40 24.04 -7.63
C ALA A 619 9.50 23.53 -6.67
N GLY A 620 10.74 23.49 -7.16
CA GLY A 620 11.86 22.87 -6.45
C GLY A 620 11.99 21.35 -6.68
N THR A 621 11.09 20.75 -7.46
CA THR A 621 11.15 19.35 -7.90
C THR A 621 11.21 19.25 -9.44
N ASN A 622 11.33 18.05 -9.98
CA ASN A 622 11.21 17.80 -11.42
C ASN A 622 9.76 17.62 -11.90
N THR A 623 8.74 17.80 -11.05
CA THR A 623 7.33 17.56 -11.39
C THR A 623 6.45 18.71 -10.92
N LEU A 624 5.81 19.42 -11.84
CA LEU A 624 4.87 20.51 -11.53
C LEU A 624 3.42 20.01 -11.61
N GLN A 625 2.58 20.48 -10.70
CA GLN A 625 1.18 20.10 -10.58
C GLN A 625 0.26 21.27 -10.95
N PHE A 626 -0.81 20.96 -11.69
CA PHE A 626 -1.82 21.90 -12.16
C PHE A 626 -3.23 21.34 -11.87
N ASP A 627 -4.12 22.14 -11.29
CA ASP A 627 -5.54 21.77 -11.12
C ASP A 627 -6.41 22.38 -12.23
N TYR A 628 -7.22 21.52 -12.85
CA TYR A 628 -8.28 21.87 -13.79
C TYR A 628 -9.63 21.53 -13.15
N LYS A 629 -10.48 22.55 -12.95
CA LYS A 629 -11.86 22.35 -12.51
C LYS A 629 -12.79 22.44 -13.72
N VAL A 630 -13.50 21.35 -14.02
CA VAL A 630 -14.39 21.23 -15.18
C VAL A 630 -15.56 22.21 -15.05
N GLN A 631 -15.81 23.00 -16.08
CA GLN A 631 -16.95 23.92 -16.16
C GLN A 631 -18.16 23.30 -16.87
N ALA A 632 -19.34 23.92 -16.68
CA ALA A 632 -20.54 23.51 -17.40
C ALA A 632 -20.36 23.72 -18.91
N GLY A 633 -20.74 22.71 -19.71
CA GLY A 633 -20.62 22.74 -21.17
C GLY A 633 -19.29 22.28 -21.75
N GLU A 634 -18.19 22.24 -20.99
CA GLU A 634 -16.89 21.73 -21.46
C GLU A 634 -16.97 20.25 -21.86
N LYS A 635 -16.33 19.87 -22.97
CA LYS A 635 -16.39 18.50 -23.53
C LYS A 635 -15.07 18.11 -24.17
N ALA A 636 -14.62 16.88 -23.92
CA ALA A 636 -13.50 16.25 -24.59
C ALA A 636 -13.73 14.73 -24.59
N SER A 637 -13.49 14.06 -25.72
CA SER A 637 -13.53 12.59 -25.78
C SER A 637 -12.36 11.99 -25.01
N ASP A 638 -11.18 12.60 -25.19
CA ASP A 638 -9.99 12.44 -24.37
C ASP A 638 -9.39 13.83 -24.12
N LEU A 639 -8.89 14.08 -22.90
CA LEU A 639 -8.46 15.41 -22.47
C LEU A 639 -6.96 15.58 -22.71
N GLU A 640 -6.63 16.46 -23.64
CA GLU A 640 -5.26 16.74 -24.04
C GLU A 640 -4.82 18.13 -23.58
N ILE A 641 -3.52 18.32 -23.42
CA ILE A 641 -2.89 19.62 -23.23
C ILE A 641 -2.68 20.25 -24.61
N SER A 642 -3.61 21.12 -25.01
CA SER A 642 -3.56 21.87 -26.27
C SER A 642 -2.53 23.01 -26.27
N GLY A 643 -2.02 23.41 -25.09
CA GLY A 643 -0.97 24.43 -25.00
C GLY A 643 -0.27 24.49 -23.65
N TYR A 644 1.06 24.57 -23.69
CA TYR A 644 1.94 24.73 -22.53
C TYR A 644 2.30 26.21 -22.32
N ASN A 645 1.60 26.91 -21.42
CA ASN A 645 1.98 28.26 -20.99
C ASN A 645 2.86 28.16 -19.73
N LEU A 646 4.12 27.77 -19.93
CA LEU A 646 5.13 27.61 -18.87
C LEU A 646 5.93 28.89 -18.62
N ASN A 647 5.33 30.06 -18.83
CA ASN A 647 5.97 31.34 -18.54
C ASN A 647 6.32 31.47 -17.06
N GLY A 648 7.57 31.84 -16.78
CA GLY A 648 8.13 31.87 -15.41
C GLY A 648 8.62 30.52 -14.89
N VAL A 649 8.46 29.42 -15.65
CA VAL A 649 9.03 28.11 -15.32
C VAL A 649 10.42 27.99 -15.93
N LYS A 650 11.43 27.69 -15.11
CA LYS A 650 12.83 27.62 -15.52
C LYS A 650 13.57 26.51 -14.80
N ASP A 651 14.59 25.93 -15.43
CA ASP A 651 15.53 25.08 -14.67
C ASP A 651 16.32 25.92 -13.65
N ARG A 652 17.19 25.24 -12.91
CA ARG A 652 18.08 25.85 -11.92
C ARG A 652 19.20 26.71 -12.52
N ALA A 653 19.47 26.62 -13.83
CA ALA A 653 20.40 27.48 -14.56
C ALA A 653 19.72 28.74 -15.16
N GLY A 654 18.39 28.83 -15.10
CA GLY A 654 17.59 29.95 -15.60
C GLY A 654 17.06 29.77 -17.02
N ASN A 655 17.25 28.59 -17.62
CA ASN A 655 16.75 28.24 -18.95
C ASN A 655 15.22 28.07 -18.92
N ALA A 656 14.55 28.64 -19.91
CA ALA A 656 13.13 28.38 -20.14
C ALA A 656 12.91 26.94 -20.64
N VAL A 657 11.73 26.38 -20.38
CA VAL A 657 11.35 25.04 -20.88
C VAL A 657 11.28 25.01 -22.40
N ASN A 658 11.98 24.04 -22.99
CA ASN A 658 11.74 23.64 -24.36
C ASN A 658 10.52 22.71 -24.40
N VAL A 659 9.40 23.24 -24.90
CA VAL A 659 8.13 22.50 -25.07
C VAL A 659 8.01 21.83 -26.45
N SER A 660 9.02 21.94 -27.31
CA SER A 660 9.02 21.27 -28.62
C SER A 660 9.04 19.76 -28.45
N GLY A 661 7.98 19.08 -28.88
CA GLY A 661 7.82 17.64 -28.71
C GLY A 661 7.40 17.22 -27.30
N ALA A 662 6.94 18.15 -26.46
CA ALA A 662 6.34 17.81 -25.17
C ALA A 662 5.10 16.90 -25.39
N PRO A 663 4.90 15.84 -24.59
CA PRO A 663 3.73 14.98 -24.72
C PRO A 663 2.45 15.75 -24.44
N HIS A 664 1.44 15.62 -25.30
CA HIS A 664 0.19 16.36 -25.19
C HIS A 664 -0.93 15.58 -24.47
N GLN A 665 -0.90 14.25 -24.53
CA GLN A 665 -1.88 13.40 -23.86
C GLN A 665 -1.33 12.91 -22.50
N PRO A 666 -2.03 13.16 -21.38
CA PRO A 666 -1.82 12.43 -20.13
C PRO A 666 -2.00 10.92 -20.35
N ALA A 667 -1.27 10.09 -19.61
CA ALA A 667 -1.48 8.64 -19.66
C ALA A 667 -2.92 8.26 -19.22
N GLY A 668 -3.56 7.37 -19.97
CA GLY A 668 -4.97 6.97 -19.78
C GLY A 668 -5.92 7.63 -20.78
N THR A 669 -7.23 7.42 -20.62
CA THR A 669 -8.27 8.14 -21.40
C THR A 669 -9.21 8.92 -20.48
N LEU A 670 -9.19 10.25 -20.61
CA LEU A 670 -9.87 11.20 -19.74
C LEU A 670 -11.03 11.88 -20.47
N THR A 671 -12.22 11.30 -20.40
CA THR A 671 -13.42 11.88 -21.01
C THR A 671 -13.99 13.01 -20.14
N VAL A 672 -14.17 14.19 -20.72
CA VAL A 672 -14.92 15.30 -20.10
C VAL A 672 -16.34 15.33 -20.67
N ARG A 673 -17.34 15.06 -19.83
CA ARG A 673 -18.76 15.15 -20.18
C ARG A 673 -19.36 16.48 -19.71
N GLY A 674 -19.59 17.39 -20.64
CA GLY A 674 -20.40 18.57 -20.39
C GLY A 674 -21.84 18.18 -20.10
N THR A 675 -22.25 18.26 -18.84
CA THR A 675 -23.66 18.21 -18.42
C THR A 675 -24.34 19.53 -18.79
N SER A 676 -25.56 19.45 -19.31
CA SER A 676 -26.43 20.63 -19.38
C SER A 676 -26.82 21.04 -17.97
N ALA A 677 -26.94 22.35 -17.72
CA ALA A 677 -27.36 22.87 -16.42
C ALA A 677 -28.69 22.21 -16.00
N ALA A 678 -28.75 21.69 -14.77
CA ALA A 678 -29.88 20.88 -14.32
C ALA A 678 -31.17 21.70 -14.27
N THR A 679 -32.13 21.37 -15.12
CA THR A 679 -33.51 21.80 -14.96
C THR A 679 -34.07 21.16 -13.69
N THR A 680 -34.44 21.99 -12.72
CA THR A 680 -34.97 21.55 -11.43
C THR A 680 -36.27 20.78 -11.63
N ALA A 681 -36.24 19.46 -11.46
CA ALA A 681 -37.43 18.63 -11.48
C ALA A 681 -38.26 18.89 -10.22
N VAL A 682 -39.24 19.79 -10.31
CA VAL A 682 -40.26 19.98 -9.27
C VAL A 682 -41.07 18.69 -9.15
N SER A 683 -41.07 18.08 -7.97
CA SER A 683 -41.89 16.89 -7.70
C SER A 683 -43.37 17.24 -7.83
N GLN A 684 -44.02 16.83 -8.92
CA GLN A 684 -45.48 16.86 -9.00
C GLN A 684 -46.04 15.77 -8.09
N LYS A 685 -46.40 16.18 -6.87
CA LYS A 685 -47.20 15.37 -5.94
C LYS A 685 -48.59 15.18 -6.54
N THR A 686 -48.88 13.98 -7.03
CA THR A 686 -50.21 13.61 -7.53
C THR A 686 -51.24 13.73 -6.41
N ALA A 687 -52.01 14.82 -6.40
CA ALA A 687 -53.14 15.01 -5.51
C ALA A 687 -54.40 14.39 -6.16
N LEU A 688 -55.07 13.53 -5.42
CA LEU A 688 -56.28 12.85 -5.86
C LEU A 688 -57.43 13.88 -5.99
N ALA A 689 -57.89 14.13 -7.21
CA ALA A 689 -58.94 15.12 -7.46
C ALA A 689 -60.32 14.60 -6.99
N THR A 690 -60.90 15.28 -6.00
CA THR A 690 -62.34 15.16 -5.71
C THR A 690 -63.12 16.07 -6.65
N THR A 691 -64.21 15.56 -7.20
CA THR A 691 -65.00 16.23 -8.23
C THR A 691 -65.97 17.25 -7.65
N THR A 692 -65.93 18.51 -8.09
CA THR A 692 -67.14 19.32 -8.37
C THR A 692 -66.83 20.60 -9.18
N ASP A 693 -67.86 21.03 -9.90
CA ASP A 693 -68.16 22.37 -10.41
C ASP A 693 -67.46 22.95 -11.66
N ILE A 694 -68.27 22.88 -12.72
CA ILE A 694 -68.30 23.70 -13.93
C ILE A 694 -68.53 25.18 -13.56
N VAL A 695 -67.81 26.12 -14.20
CA VAL A 695 -68.35 27.37 -14.82
C VAL A 695 -67.22 28.06 -15.62
N ALA A 696 -67.49 28.38 -16.88
CA ALA A 696 -66.89 29.50 -17.61
C ALA A 696 -67.98 30.58 -17.78
N PRO A 697 -67.65 31.88 -17.90
CA PRO A 697 -67.41 32.41 -19.25
C PRO A 697 -66.54 33.70 -19.37
N ALA A 698 -66.31 34.09 -20.64
CA ALA A 698 -66.19 35.46 -21.18
C ALA A 698 -65.20 36.47 -20.49
N ALA A 699 -64.09 36.86 -21.12
CA ALA A 699 -63.96 37.72 -22.32
C ALA A 699 -64.20 39.22 -22.08
N THR A 700 -63.23 40.05 -22.52
CA THR A 700 -63.43 41.22 -23.40
C THR A 700 -62.07 41.85 -23.74
N ALA A 701 -61.96 42.44 -24.94
CA ALA A 701 -60.78 43.20 -25.38
C ALA A 701 -61.18 44.66 -25.61
N THR A 702 -60.26 45.60 -25.34
CA THR A 702 -60.28 46.94 -25.95
C THR A 702 -58.86 47.48 -26.15
N SER A 703 -58.67 48.14 -27.30
CA SER A 703 -57.52 48.94 -27.74
C SER A 703 -57.17 50.08 -26.75
N THR A 704 -55.96 50.66 -26.71
CA THR A 704 -55.31 51.45 -27.78
C THR A 704 -53.80 51.66 -27.57
N ASP A 705 -53.06 51.82 -28.67
CA ASP A 705 -51.64 52.20 -28.74
C ASP A 705 -51.36 53.63 -28.18
N PRO A 706 -50.17 53.90 -27.63
CA PRO A 706 -49.28 54.80 -28.36
C PRO A 706 -47.80 54.37 -28.41
N ALA A 707 -47.19 54.65 -29.57
CA ALA A 707 -45.83 54.30 -29.96
C ALA A 707 -44.68 54.69 -28.99
N ALA A 708 -43.72 53.76 -28.83
CA ALA A 708 -42.30 54.08 -28.66
C ALA A 708 -41.36 52.91 -29.08
N ALA A 709 -40.45 53.21 -30.01
CA ALA A 709 -39.10 52.66 -30.21
C ALA A 709 -38.80 51.13 -30.26
N SER A 710 -38.33 50.71 -31.45
CA SER A 710 -37.11 49.91 -31.69
C SER A 710 -37.15 48.37 -31.75
N GLN A 711 -36.99 47.88 -32.99
CA GLN A 711 -36.34 46.61 -33.42
C GLN A 711 -37.01 45.30 -32.95
N SER A 712 -37.87 44.65 -33.74
CA SER A 712 -37.62 43.99 -35.04
C SER A 712 -36.56 42.89 -35.01
N THR A 713 -37.01 41.63 -35.01
CA THR A 713 -36.82 40.73 -36.17
C THR A 713 -37.84 39.59 -36.10
N SER A 714 -38.53 39.34 -37.21
CA SER A 714 -39.39 38.18 -37.42
C SER A 714 -39.34 37.79 -38.89
N ASN A 715 -39.09 36.51 -39.21
CA ASN A 715 -39.94 35.70 -40.09
C ASN A 715 -39.33 34.32 -40.42
N ASN A 716 -40.17 33.29 -40.24
CA ASN A 716 -40.52 32.21 -41.17
C ASN A 716 -39.45 31.59 -42.09
N TRP A 717 -39.37 30.25 -42.09
CA TRP A 717 -39.79 29.46 -43.26
C TRP A 717 -40.06 27.97 -42.92
N PHE A 718 -41.08 27.38 -43.55
CA PHE A 718 -41.26 25.92 -43.67
C PHE A 718 -41.73 25.58 -45.10
N GLY A 719 -41.16 24.55 -45.71
CA GLY A 719 -41.70 23.92 -46.94
C GLY A 719 -40.65 23.47 -47.96
N GLY A 720 -40.85 22.28 -48.55
CA GLY A 720 -40.07 21.77 -49.69
C GLY A 720 -39.93 20.24 -49.71
N ARG A 721 -40.22 19.58 -50.85
CA ARG A 721 -40.20 18.11 -51.03
C ARG A 721 -39.06 17.66 -51.97
N GLN A 722 -38.59 16.42 -51.79
CA GLN A 722 -38.00 15.49 -52.80
C GLN A 722 -36.73 15.99 -53.53
N SER A 723 -35.75 15.18 -53.98
CA SER A 723 -35.43 13.73 -54.02
C SER A 723 -33.97 13.62 -54.49
N GLY A 724 -33.15 12.59 -54.26
CA GLY A 724 -33.29 11.29 -53.59
C GLY A 724 -31.99 10.46 -53.76
N GLY A 725 -31.91 9.27 -53.15
CA GLY A 725 -30.71 8.38 -53.14
C GLY A 725 -29.73 8.72 -52.00
N SER A 726 -29.17 7.77 -51.25
CA SER A 726 -29.20 6.29 -51.33
C SER A 726 -29.10 5.64 -49.95
N ASP A 727 -29.79 4.50 -49.78
CA ASP A 727 -29.65 3.43 -48.76
C ASP A 727 -29.14 3.73 -47.34
N PHE A 728 -30.02 3.52 -46.36
CA PHE A 728 -29.68 2.73 -45.16
C PHE A 728 -30.86 1.84 -44.76
N SER A 729 -30.64 0.53 -44.75
CA SER A 729 -31.64 -0.49 -44.39
C SER A 729 -31.67 -0.72 -42.87
N PHE A 730 -32.88 -0.80 -42.30
CA PHE A 730 -33.11 -1.35 -40.96
C PHE A 730 -33.77 -2.73 -41.07
N GLY A 731 -33.01 -3.78 -40.77
CA GLY A 731 -33.47 -5.17 -40.73
C GLY A 731 -33.60 -5.71 -39.31
N ASN A 732 -34.83 -5.63 -38.79
CA ASN A 732 -35.55 -6.64 -37.98
C ASN A 732 -34.79 -7.62 -37.06
N ARG A 733 -35.14 -7.57 -35.77
CA ARG A 733 -35.25 -8.78 -34.93
C ARG A 733 -36.62 -9.43 -35.17
N THR A 734 -36.64 -10.63 -35.73
CA THR A 734 -37.87 -11.40 -35.94
C THR A 734 -38.33 -12.07 -34.65
N THR A 735 -39.60 -11.88 -34.28
CA THR A 735 -40.26 -12.73 -33.28
C THR A 735 -40.85 -13.93 -34.00
N VAL A 736 -40.62 -15.16 -33.49
CA VAL A 736 -41.32 -16.36 -33.95
C VAL A 736 -42.00 -17.00 -32.75
N ALA A 737 -43.33 -17.11 -32.83
CA ALA A 737 -44.15 -17.86 -31.89
C ALA A 737 -44.48 -19.24 -32.47
N TYR A 738 -44.85 -20.19 -31.61
CA TYR A 738 -45.61 -21.39 -32.00
C TYR A 738 -46.98 -21.37 -31.29
N PRO A 739 -48.07 -21.81 -31.95
CA PRO A 739 -49.44 -21.61 -31.44
C PRO A 739 -50.07 -22.89 -30.85
N GLY A 740 -51.09 -22.70 -30.01
CA GLY A 740 -52.23 -23.64 -29.98
C GLY A 740 -52.76 -24.10 -28.61
N ALA A 741 -54.06 -23.86 -28.42
CA ALA A 741 -55.03 -24.69 -27.69
C ALA A 741 -55.13 -24.68 -26.14
N HIS A 742 -56.18 -23.98 -25.68
CA HIS A 742 -57.26 -24.48 -24.79
C HIS A 742 -57.06 -24.71 -23.27
N ASP A 743 -57.80 -23.85 -22.54
CA ASP A 743 -58.83 -24.18 -21.51
C ASP A 743 -58.53 -23.96 -20.01
N GLY A 744 -59.60 -23.74 -19.23
CA GLY A 744 -59.65 -23.92 -17.77
C GLY A 744 -59.29 -22.72 -16.88
N GLY A 745 -60.28 -21.90 -16.49
CA GLY A 745 -60.12 -20.75 -15.59
C GLY A 745 -60.03 -21.02 -14.07
N VAL A 746 -60.24 -19.95 -13.28
CA VAL A 746 -60.26 -19.86 -11.79
C VAL A 746 -58.86 -19.99 -11.13
N GLY A 747 -58.45 -19.23 -10.11
CA GLY A 747 -59.03 -18.06 -9.45
C GLY A 747 -58.34 -17.76 -8.10
N VAL A 748 -58.27 -16.47 -7.72
CA VAL A 748 -57.97 -15.86 -6.39
C VAL A 748 -56.66 -16.11 -5.61
N SER A 749 -56.05 -14.96 -5.26
CA SER A 749 -55.47 -14.55 -3.96
C SER A 749 -54.18 -15.16 -3.36
N ALA A 750 -53.14 -14.31 -3.43
CA ALA A 750 -52.46 -13.67 -2.27
C ALA A 750 -51.39 -14.40 -1.41
N ALA A 751 -50.59 -13.53 -0.78
CA ALA A 751 -49.68 -13.73 0.35
C ALA A 751 -48.22 -14.17 0.08
N GLN A 752 -47.33 -13.36 0.66
CA GLN A 752 -45.88 -13.47 0.77
C GLN A 752 -45.44 -14.75 1.49
N GLY A 753 -44.25 -15.27 1.16
CA GLY A 753 -43.60 -16.31 1.96
C GLY A 753 -42.30 -16.83 1.36
N THR A 754 -41.16 -16.41 1.91
CA THR A 754 -39.82 -16.92 1.57
C THR A 754 -39.60 -18.36 2.03
N ALA A 755 -39.07 -19.22 1.17
CA ALA A 755 -38.24 -20.37 1.57
C ALA A 755 -37.31 -20.80 0.44
N MET A 756 -36.09 -21.23 0.79
CA MET A 756 -35.16 -21.88 -0.14
C MET A 756 -35.58 -23.31 -0.46
N SER A 757 -35.13 -23.83 -1.61
CA SER A 757 -34.78 -25.25 -1.70
C SER A 757 -33.58 -25.47 -2.63
N ARG A 758 -32.48 -25.95 -2.07
CA ARG A 758 -31.51 -26.75 -2.85
C ARG A 758 -32.22 -28.01 -3.34
N LEU A 759 -31.98 -28.40 -4.59
CA LEU A 759 -31.87 -29.82 -4.91
C LEU A 759 -30.84 -30.01 -6.02
N ALA A 760 -29.94 -30.97 -5.84
CA ALA A 760 -28.91 -31.31 -6.81
C ALA A 760 -29.43 -32.36 -7.79
N LEU A 761 -28.79 -32.49 -8.95
CA LEU A 761 -28.46 -33.81 -9.47
C LEU A 761 -27.14 -33.76 -10.26
N LEU A 762 -26.43 -34.89 -10.23
CA LEU A 762 -25.13 -35.12 -10.83
C LEU A 762 -25.33 -36.03 -12.05
N ASP A 763 -24.69 -35.74 -13.17
CA ASP A 763 -24.35 -36.70 -14.24
C ASP A 763 -23.18 -36.10 -15.03
N GLN A 764 -21.95 -36.62 -14.92
CA GLN A 764 -21.39 -37.85 -15.50
C GLN A 764 -20.85 -37.69 -16.93
N TYR A 765 -19.74 -38.40 -17.17
CA TYR A 765 -18.83 -38.22 -18.31
C TYR A 765 -19.42 -38.65 -19.66
N ALA A 766 -18.97 -37.98 -20.72
CA ALA A 766 -18.83 -38.60 -22.03
C ALA A 766 -17.52 -38.14 -22.69
N ALA A 767 -16.60 -39.08 -22.91
CA ALA A 767 -15.47 -38.91 -23.83
C ALA A 767 -15.79 -39.63 -25.13
N SER A 768 -15.60 -38.97 -26.28
CA SER A 768 -15.58 -39.66 -27.58
C SER A 768 -14.76 -38.89 -28.61
N SER A 769 -13.63 -39.49 -28.97
CA SER A 769 -12.69 -39.08 -30.02
C SER A 769 -13.15 -39.43 -31.44
N PHE A 770 -12.97 -38.53 -32.41
CA PHE A 770 -12.78 -38.79 -33.86
C PHE A 770 -12.27 -37.48 -34.50
N ALA A 771 -11.40 -37.42 -35.52
CA ALA A 771 -10.30 -38.29 -35.95
C ALA A 771 -9.38 -37.48 -36.91
N THR A 772 -8.08 -37.79 -36.96
CA THR A 772 -7.15 -37.35 -38.04
C THR A 772 -7.30 -38.29 -39.25
N PRO A 773 -6.97 -37.89 -40.50
CA PRO A 773 -5.58 -37.86 -41.01
C PRO A 773 -5.34 -36.78 -42.12
N ALA A 774 -4.23 -36.61 -42.86
CA ALA A 774 -2.87 -37.19 -42.93
C ALA A 774 -1.91 -36.11 -43.51
N SER A 775 -0.63 -35.99 -43.08
CA SER A 775 0.63 -36.36 -43.81
C SER A 775 0.78 -35.84 -45.27
N THR A 776 1.94 -35.42 -45.81
CA THR A 776 3.39 -35.80 -45.72
C THR A 776 4.29 -34.57 -46.10
N THR A 777 5.63 -34.41 -45.97
CA THR A 777 6.86 -35.03 -45.36
C THR A 777 8.05 -34.06 -45.60
N GLY A 778 9.23 -34.08 -44.94
CA GLY A 778 9.67 -34.91 -43.80
C GLY A 778 11.21 -35.00 -43.54
N GLY A 779 11.92 -33.88 -43.26
CA GLY A 779 13.28 -33.86 -42.67
C GLY A 779 14.44 -33.34 -43.56
N PRO A 780 15.71 -33.26 -43.08
CA PRO A 780 16.17 -33.38 -41.68
C PRO A 780 17.30 -32.38 -41.22
N LEU A 781 17.46 -32.26 -39.89
CA LEU A 781 18.72 -32.06 -39.12
C LEU A 781 19.57 -30.76 -39.15
N GLN A 782 20.24 -30.57 -38.00
CA GLN A 782 21.40 -29.71 -37.62
C GLN A 782 21.18 -28.18 -37.48
N GLY A 783 21.46 -27.70 -36.27
CA GLY A 783 21.35 -26.29 -35.86
C GLY A 783 22.53 -25.41 -36.26
N TRP A 784 22.71 -24.30 -35.53
CA TRP A 784 23.98 -23.75 -35.02
C TRP A 784 23.67 -22.50 -34.17
N LEU A 785 24.47 -22.28 -33.12
CA LEU A 785 24.42 -21.07 -32.29
C LEU A 785 25.25 -19.94 -32.90
N ASN A 786 25.01 -18.73 -32.39
CA ASN A 786 25.80 -17.50 -32.55
C ASN A 786 25.76 -16.81 -33.92
N ASN A 787 25.20 -15.59 -33.94
CA ASN A 787 25.94 -14.48 -34.55
C ASN A 787 25.65 -13.14 -33.86
N THR A 788 26.62 -12.64 -33.11
CA THR A 788 26.75 -11.23 -32.71
C THR A 788 27.21 -10.39 -33.89
N ALA A 789 26.62 -9.21 -34.11
CA ALA A 789 27.24 -8.18 -34.94
C ALA A 789 26.86 -6.76 -34.48
N GLN A 790 27.83 -6.02 -33.95
CA GLN A 790 27.78 -4.57 -33.81
C GLN A 790 28.30 -3.89 -35.09
N THR A 791 27.83 -2.66 -35.32
CA THR A 791 28.52 -1.55 -36.03
C THR A 791 29.19 -1.81 -37.39
N LEU A 792 28.64 -1.16 -38.43
CA LEU A 792 29.33 -0.91 -39.70
C LEU A 792 29.93 0.50 -39.74
N ALA A 793 31.23 0.58 -40.00
CA ALA A 793 31.89 1.77 -40.52
C ALA A 793 32.47 1.45 -41.92
N LYS A 794 32.28 2.33 -42.89
CA LYS A 794 32.82 2.19 -44.25
C LYS A 794 34.26 2.73 -44.35
N PRO A 795 35.17 2.07 -45.08
CA PRO A 795 36.34 2.70 -45.66
C PRO A 795 36.06 3.32 -47.04
N GLN A 796 37.02 4.11 -47.52
CA GLN A 796 36.89 5.06 -48.64
C GLN A 796 37.02 4.42 -50.03
N ALA A 797 36.48 5.14 -51.02
CA ALA A 797 37.20 5.50 -52.25
C ALA A 797 37.08 7.02 -52.41
#